data_AF-A0AAJ3CWW0-F1
#
_entry.id   AF-A0AAJ3CWW0-F1
#
_cell.length_a   1.000
_cell.length_b   1.000
_cell.length_c   1.000
_cell.angle_alpha   90.00
_cell.angle_beta   90.00
_cell.angle_gamma   90.00
#
_symmetry.space_group_name_H-M   'P 1'
#
loop_
_entity.id
_entity.type
_entity.pdbx_description
1 polymer ?
#
loop_
_entity_poly.entity_id
_entity_poly.type
_entity_poly.pdbx_seq_one_letter_code
_entity_poly.pdbx_strand_id
1 'polypeptide(L)'
;MLNNNIDNIVQLLYGHHKFIERNTGDTIDPTVQHYVVNNQGVLANNRHFINYSAMEGQPNGDGTTEGQSLLILGYIYAYLATNDPLFLDKAKWYWDAYHQYFYAGRELPDPPTPLQCNWIVNAKEPILANWPLADDGWPTHGGFKGVEFTFTNGQCKIPHGAPYYGQFLDKVTFAFKGALAWNQINASVKALLPDGSVDWDTPGEQYDVDWIIDFMGRKIDWDGNILAEGFDESEKGTVQLKNTTINGVYKLNFANRQPVEYGGVIIQRNEMQHNRPLHVPIDLEFADNASDAELWFSDASYLLYKITKERKHYLGWKCSLLTCYAYGDIDSRDKFFRQSTIVTTPFTDGISYEYFYPSDAIAKFGRNSLGYITIRQDQSAQSTMEQQAIWFRVNADSKLLVDYGGVCDDGKPLSFKPVLELSKTKNDHDVVRYRCGLPESKDQNITHSLTPLSAFVREKKADGSPYIIADSRIVVPYGAATSEMLYSTDILITRRDTINQLVCGEDDGAVIGFWLLATNKSEVKSFTYRSYEDDYNIRIIDDNGWRWWWMIPATHGEWTTITLSSDTLRLSGYQPNHPSSDPRPDAPVYSELEDITILPDTTPVDGVAAIIDWYCINDIPELYTDADGDDYTMTFSITIAGESPYTAQLGDCVIKDYLLNSLHYTPGTIPFSNITDPYANQYSGWRGLPYPGYQYPVIYCFKDQPVDNTRLGNMLSFMKDSQTWFTQQFGTVGPCAQAYVWNRWDNLKYGEPDTFTMLHWGDQAWSGYEPRAFFGAARAWQELAERGIEPPADLVEFCENWIHFLIQFQKDNDGRSPTIFNKDGTVEGPDWDFTGHMCGLWLAGACAAGLAGCKIEGLTTLADNLVLELQKNYVIVSPGSPMNGSWSPAVREGTDNGMFFGFWAGEIMRGLGLYSMYRLNTPNRFRDL
;
A
#
# COMPACT_ATOMS: atom_id res chain seq x y z
N MET A 1 51.11 8.83 12.90
CA MET A 1 49.69 9.15 12.66
C MET A 1 48.80 7.89 12.70
N LEU A 2 49.13 6.79 12.01
CA LEU A 2 48.34 5.53 12.05
C LEU A 2 48.06 4.97 13.48
N ASN A 3 49.09 4.85 14.34
CA ASN A 3 48.88 4.32 15.70
C ASN A 3 48.05 5.24 16.61
N ASN A 4 48.03 6.55 16.37
CA ASN A 4 47.25 7.48 17.18
C ASN A 4 45.75 7.41 16.86
N ASN A 5 45.38 7.19 15.60
CA ASN A 5 43.96 7.15 15.22
C ASN A 5 43.25 5.91 15.78
N ILE A 6 43.92 4.77 15.78
CA ILE A 6 43.42 3.49 16.26
C ILE A 6 43.16 3.49 17.77
N ASP A 7 44.14 3.91 18.56
CA ASP A 7 44.01 3.95 20.02
C ASP A 7 42.91 4.95 20.44
N ASN A 8 42.70 5.98 19.61
CA ASN A 8 41.62 6.95 19.80
C ASN A 8 40.23 6.35 19.51
N ILE A 9 40.05 5.41 18.58
CA ILE A 9 38.70 4.85 18.27
C ILE A 9 38.08 4.19 19.49
N VAL A 10 38.84 3.33 20.17
CA VAL A 10 38.37 2.65 21.38
C VAL A 10 38.01 3.68 22.45
N GLN A 11 38.84 4.71 22.63
CA GLN A 11 38.56 5.81 23.56
C GLN A 11 37.29 6.60 23.20
N LEU A 12 37.06 6.87 21.91
CA LEU A 12 35.86 7.54 21.42
C LEU A 12 34.61 6.68 21.67
N LEU A 13 34.66 5.38 21.41
CA LEU A 13 33.56 4.44 21.70
C LEU A 13 33.21 4.43 23.20
N TYR A 14 34.21 4.29 24.08
CA TYR A 14 33.98 4.30 25.52
C TYR A 14 33.53 5.67 26.04
N GLY A 15 34.07 6.75 25.50
CA GLY A 15 33.69 8.10 25.89
C GLY A 15 32.26 8.44 25.48
N HIS A 16 31.85 8.02 24.28
CA HIS A 16 30.46 8.13 23.83
C HIS A 16 29.51 7.21 24.59
N HIS A 17 29.91 5.98 24.90
CA HIS A 17 29.14 5.12 25.80
C HIS A 17 28.91 5.78 27.17
N LYS A 18 29.95 6.36 27.78
CA LYS A 18 29.84 7.12 29.03
C LYS A 18 28.97 8.36 28.89
N PHE A 19 28.94 9.00 27.72
CA PHE A 19 27.97 10.06 27.45
C PHE A 19 26.54 9.52 27.48
N ILE A 20 26.24 8.42 26.79
CA ILE A 20 24.91 7.81 26.81
C ILE A 20 24.51 7.37 28.22
N GLU A 21 25.42 6.75 28.98
CA GLU A 21 25.18 6.33 30.36
C GLU A 21 24.79 7.51 31.27
N ARG A 22 25.54 8.62 31.20
CA ARG A 22 25.25 9.83 31.99
C ARG A 22 23.96 10.53 31.56
N ASN A 23 23.52 10.28 30.33
CA ASN A 23 22.28 10.79 29.77
C ASN A 23 21.18 9.72 29.71
N THR A 24 21.31 8.70 30.57
CA THR A 24 20.26 7.72 30.84
C THR A 24 19.56 8.08 32.15
N GLY A 25 18.25 8.29 32.11
CA GLY A 25 17.43 8.63 33.27
C GLY A 25 15.99 8.97 32.91
N ASP A 26 15.12 9.04 33.92
CA ASP A 26 13.72 9.36 33.70
C ASP A 26 13.47 10.87 33.79
N THR A 27 12.84 11.42 32.75
CA THR A 27 12.39 12.81 32.72
C THR A 27 11.03 12.93 33.39
N ILE A 28 10.89 13.85 34.35
CA ILE A 28 9.65 14.26 35.00
C ILE A 28 9.32 15.70 34.60
N ASP A 29 10.32 16.58 34.64
CA ASP A 29 10.23 17.94 34.14
C ASP A 29 11.23 18.12 32.99
N PRO A 30 10.76 18.30 31.74
CA PRO A 30 11.61 18.34 30.58
C PRO A 30 12.48 19.60 30.48
N THR A 31 12.24 20.61 31.32
CA THR A 31 13.09 21.82 31.39
C THR A 31 14.22 21.71 32.40
N VAL A 32 14.18 20.69 33.27
CA VAL A 32 15.17 20.46 34.30
C VAL A 32 15.99 19.21 34.00
N GLN A 33 15.38 18.16 33.45
CA GLN A 33 16.00 16.86 33.23
C GLN A 33 16.11 16.52 31.74
N HIS A 34 17.35 16.44 31.25
CA HIS A 34 17.63 16.28 29.82
C HIS A 34 18.31 14.93 29.55
N TYR A 35 17.51 13.86 29.51
CA TYR A 35 17.96 12.52 29.16
C TYR A 35 17.61 12.15 27.72
N VAL A 36 18.46 11.34 27.09
CA VAL A 36 18.22 10.82 25.74
C VAL A 36 17.79 9.36 25.76
N VAL A 37 18.12 8.62 26.82
CA VAL A 37 17.64 7.26 27.06
C VAL A 37 16.95 7.24 28.41
N ASN A 38 15.83 6.54 28.56
CA ASN A 38 15.20 6.38 29.87
C ASN A 38 15.71 5.14 30.62
N ASN A 39 15.33 4.99 31.90
CA ASN A 39 15.80 3.86 32.72
C ASN A 39 15.30 2.49 32.24
N GLN A 40 14.37 2.47 31.29
CA GLN A 40 13.83 1.26 30.68
C GLN A 40 14.44 0.96 29.30
N GLY A 41 15.44 1.74 28.87
CA GLY A 41 16.20 1.50 27.65
C GLY A 41 15.55 2.04 26.38
N VAL A 42 14.53 2.91 26.48
CA VAL A 42 13.94 3.55 25.29
C VAL A 42 14.68 4.84 24.98
N LEU A 43 15.08 4.99 23.72
CA LEU A 43 15.74 6.17 23.17
C LEU A 43 14.71 7.23 22.75
N ALA A 44 14.92 8.47 23.20
CA ALA A 44 14.21 9.64 22.71
C ALA A 44 14.94 10.27 21.51
N ASN A 45 14.20 10.88 20.59
CA ASN A 45 14.74 11.57 19.41
C ASN A 45 15.68 12.73 19.77
N ASN A 46 15.51 13.33 20.95
CA ASN A 46 16.24 14.49 21.40
C ASN A 46 16.56 14.39 22.90
N ARG A 47 17.78 14.78 23.29
CA ARG A 47 18.16 14.98 24.69
C ARG A 47 17.55 16.25 25.28
N HIS A 48 17.76 17.36 24.58
CA HIS A 48 17.38 18.72 24.96
C HIS A 48 15.86 18.92 24.94
N PHE A 49 15.37 19.95 25.61
CA PHE A 49 13.99 20.39 25.48
C PHE A 49 13.75 21.02 24.11
N ILE A 50 12.64 20.67 23.44
CA ILE A 50 12.29 21.20 22.12
C ILE A 50 11.09 22.15 22.17
N ASN A 51 9.96 21.74 22.75
CA ASN A 51 8.74 22.54 22.77
C ASN A 51 7.70 21.98 23.76
N TYR A 52 6.78 22.85 24.17
CA TYR A 52 5.61 22.48 25.00
C TYR A 52 4.37 22.21 24.17
N SER A 53 4.18 23.00 23.11
CA SER A 53 2.94 23.00 22.34
C SER A 53 3.11 22.24 21.03
N ALA A 54 2.03 21.59 20.58
CA ALA A 54 1.97 20.98 19.26
C ALA A 54 1.86 22.00 18.11
N MET A 55 1.60 23.29 18.42
CA MET A 55 1.71 24.39 17.46
C MET A 55 3.18 24.75 17.16
N GLU A 56 4.07 24.58 18.14
CA GLU A 56 5.50 24.92 18.02
C GLU A 56 6.28 23.87 17.22
N GLY A 57 5.88 22.60 17.29
CA GLY A 57 6.57 21.52 16.58
C GLY A 57 6.15 20.11 17.03
N GLN A 58 7.01 19.13 16.73
CA GLN A 58 6.81 17.74 17.15
C GLN A 58 6.85 17.62 18.68
N PRO A 59 6.12 16.69 19.30
CA PRO A 59 6.15 16.54 20.75
C PRO A 59 7.55 16.30 21.33
N ASN A 60 7.87 16.93 22.45
CA ASN A 60 9.03 16.53 23.24
C ASN A 60 8.84 15.10 23.74
N GLY A 61 9.84 14.25 23.51
CA GLY A 61 9.85 12.89 24.05
C GLY A 61 9.42 11.81 23.06
N ASP A 62 9.23 12.10 21.77
CA ASP A 62 9.08 11.04 20.77
C ASP A 62 10.27 10.07 20.81
N GLY A 63 9.99 8.79 21.06
CA GLY A 63 10.93 7.68 20.86
C GLY A 63 10.52 6.87 19.66
N THR A 64 11.41 6.73 18.68
CA THR A 64 11.11 6.10 17.38
C THR A 64 11.73 4.72 17.26
N THR A 65 11.07 3.82 16.52
CA THR A 65 11.65 2.53 16.12
C THR A 65 12.95 2.70 15.34
N GLU A 66 13.04 3.74 14.50
CA GLU A 66 14.26 4.12 13.77
C GLU A 66 15.43 4.32 14.74
N GLY A 67 15.30 5.25 15.69
CA GLY A 67 16.37 5.60 16.61
C GLY A 67 16.79 4.39 17.46
N GLN A 68 15.80 3.62 17.94
CA GLN A 68 16.03 2.44 18.76
C GLN A 68 16.80 1.35 17.99
N SER A 69 16.40 1.04 16.76
CA SER A 69 17.10 0.06 15.90
C SER A 69 18.54 0.47 15.62
N LEU A 70 18.77 1.75 15.30
CA LEU A 70 20.11 2.28 15.05
C LEU A 70 20.99 2.23 16.29
N LEU A 71 20.44 2.50 17.47
CA LEU A 71 21.16 2.37 18.75
C LEU A 71 21.63 0.94 18.99
N ILE A 72 20.75 -0.04 18.78
CA ILE A 72 21.08 -1.47 18.91
C ILE A 72 22.24 -1.82 17.96
N LEU A 73 22.13 -1.44 16.67
CA LEU A 73 23.19 -1.67 15.69
C LEU A 73 24.52 -1.02 16.10
N GLY A 74 24.51 0.22 16.59
CA GLY A 74 25.71 0.91 17.05
C GLY A 74 26.44 0.14 18.16
N TYR A 75 25.70 -0.37 19.15
CA TYR A 75 26.25 -1.19 20.23
C TYR A 75 26.74 -2.57 19.74
N ILE A 76 26.06 -3.19 18.77
CA ILE A 76 26.54 -4.44 18.13
C ILE A 76 27.90 -4.20 17.46
N TYR A 77 28.04 -3.15 16.65
CA TYR A 77 29.31 -2.86 15.97
C TYR A 77 30.41 -2.43 16.94
N ALA A 78 30.09 -1.74 18.04
CA ALA A 78 31.04 -1.47 19.11
C ALA A 78 31.52 -2.77 19.78
N TYR A 79 30.63 -3.74 20.03
CA TYR A 79 31.01 -5.06 20.52
C TYR A 79 31.90 -5.80 19.52
N LEU A 80 31.55 -5.82 18.23
CA LEU A 80 32.33 -6.50 17.20
C LEU A 80 33.74 -5.91 17.07
N ALA A 81 33.88 -4.59 17.25
CA ALA A 81 35.17 -3.91 17.24
C ALA A 81 36.04 -4.17 18.49
N THR A 82 35.43 -4.33 19.67
CA THR A 82 36.15 -4.33 20.96
C THR A 82 36.21 -5.69 21.65
N ASN A 83 35.26 -6.59 21.34
CA ASN A 83 34.95 -7.80 22.10
C ASN A 83 34.48 -7.58 23.55
N ASP A 84 34.14 -6.36 23.95
CA ASP A 84 33.78 -6.11 25.35
C ASP A 84 32.30 -6.47 25.58
N PRO A 85 32.00 -7.44 26.49
CA PRO A 85 30.63 -7.83 26.82
C PRO A 85 29.72 -6.66 27.20
N LEU A 86 30.27 -5.56 27.73
CA LEU A 86 29.53 -4.33 28.03
C LEU A 86 28.66 -3.87 26.86
N PHE A 87 29.22 -3.82 25.66
CA PHE A 87 28.49 -3.34 24.48
C PHE A 87 27.43 -4.35 24.04
N LEU A 88 27.70 -5.66 24.16
CA LEU A 88 26.73 -6.71 23.83
C LEU A 88 25.55 -6.70 24.81
N ASP A 89 25.81 -6.57 26.10
CA ASP A 89 24.76 -6.51 27.13
C ASP A 89 23.87 -5.28 26.93
N LYS A 90 24.46 -4.14 26.53
CA LYS A 90 23.69 -2.95 26.15
C LYS A 90 22.88 -3.17 24.88
N ALA A 91 23.43 -3.79 23.84
CA ALA A 91 22.67 -4.13 22.63
C ALA A 91 21.44 -5.01 22.95
N LYS A 92 21.60 -6.03 23.80
CA LYS A 92 20.49 -6.89 24.26
C LYS A 92 19.45 -6.09 25.04
N TRP A 93 19.88 -5.22 25.95
CA TRP A 93 18.97 -4.38 26.74
C TRP A 93 18.13 -3.44 25.87
N TYR A 94 18.75 -2.80 24.87
CA TYR A 94 18.04 -1.94 23.93
C TYR A 94 17.11 -2.73 23.00
N TRP A 95 17.49 -3.96 22.62
CA TRP A 95 16.62 -4.85 21.85
C TRP A 95 15.41 -5.31 22.68
N ASP A 96 15.60 -5.66 23.94
CA ASP A 96 14.52 -6.04 24.86
C ASP A 96 13.56 -4.85 25.08
N ALA A 97 14.07 -3.62 25.13
CA ALA A 97 13.25 -2.41 25.18
C ALA A 97 12.45 -2.19 23.88
N TYR A 98 13.04 -2.44 22.70
CA TYR A 98 12.31 -2.40 21.43
C TYR A 98 11.10 -3.34 21.49
N HIS A 99 11.35 -4.59 21.87
CA HIS A 99 10.33 -5.63 22.00
C HIS A 99 9.25 -5.26 23.01
N GLN A 100 9.64 -4.78 24.19
CA GLN A 100 8.71 -4.48 25.27
C GLN A 100 7.76 -3.32 24.95
N TYR A 101 8.24 -2.27 24.28
CA TYR A 101 7.47 -1.02 24.16
C TYR A 101 6.93 -0.75 22.75
N PHE A 102 7.63 -1.17 21.70
CA PHE A 102 7.17 -0.94 20.32
C PHE A 102 6.34 -2.12 19.79
N TYR A 103 6.67 -3.37 20.18
CA TYR A 103 5.80 -4.53 19.97
C TYR A 103 4.79 -4.75 21.12
N ALA A 104 4.74 -3.84 22.09
CA ALA A 104 3.93 -3.93 23.31
C ALA A 104 4.15 -5.24 24.10
N GLY A 105 5.36 -5.81 24.03
CA GLY A 105 5.72 -7.04 24.74
C GLY A 105 4.95 -8.28 24.27
N ARG A 106 4.33 -8.24 23.08
CA ARG A 106 3.68 -9.41 22.48
C ARG A 106 4.65 -10.57 22.38
N GLU A 107 4.14 -11.77 22.59
CA GLU A 107 4.93 -12.98 22.36
C GLU A 107 5.38 -13.05 20.89
N LEU A 108 6.66 -13.35 20.68
CA LEU A 108 7.19 -13.59 19.34
C LEU A 108 6.66 -14.92 18.80
N PRO A 109 5.93 -14.94 17.66
CA PRO A 109 5.36 -16.17 17.12
C PRO A 109 6.41 -17.25 16.84
N ASP A 110 6.13 -18.49 17.23
CA ASP A 110 6.93 -19.68 16.89
C ASP A 110 6.00 -20.80 16.34
N PRO A 111 5.93 -21.02 15.02
CA PRO A 111 6.84 -20.51 13.99
C PRO A 111 6.67 -19.00 13.69
N PRO A 112 7.72 -18.33 13.17
CA PRO A 112 7.66 -16.90 12.84
C PRO A 112 6.55 -16.56 11.84
N THR A 113 5.84 -15.47 12.10
CA THR A 113 4.88 -14.82 11.21
C THR A 113 5.14 -13.31 11.17
N PRO A 114 4.60 -12.55 10.19
CA PRO A 114 4.66 -11.09 10.27
C PRO A 114 4.15 -10.58 11.61
N LEU A 115 4.89 -9.65 12.22
CA LEU A 115 4.57 -8.99 13.47
C LEU A 115 4.75 -7.48 13.30
N GLN A 116 3.78 -6.71 13.79
CA GLN A 116 3.73 -5.26 13.61
C GLN A 116 4.15 -4.54 14.89
N CYS A 117 5.03 -3.55 14.82
CA CYS A 117 5.24 -2.62 15.94
C CYS A 117 4.49 -1.32 15.67
N ASN A 118 4.28 -0.51 16.71
CA ASN A 118 4.03 0.91 16.51
C ASN A 118 5.35 1.65 16.37
N TRP A 119 5.40 2.62 15.48
CA TRP A 119 6.61 3.38 15.16
C TRP A 119 7.06 4.39 16.24
N ILE A 120 6.16 4.84 17.13
CA ILE A 120 6.46 5.83 18.17
C ILE A 120 5.93 5.44 19.55
N VAL A 121 6.71 5.73 20.58
CA VAL A 121 6.30 5.73 21.98
C VAL A 121 6.71 7.04 22.66
N ASN A 122 6.10 7.37 23.80
CA ASN A 122 6.54 8.51 24.62
C ASN A 122 7.79 8.15 25.45
N ALA A 123 8.99 8.41 24.97
CA ALA A 123 10.23 8.04 25.67
C ALA A 123 10.54 8.86 26.94
N LYS A 124 9.91 10.03 27.16
CA LYS A 124 10.26 10.96 28.26
C LYS A 124 9.16 11.12 29.32
N GLU A 125 8.76 12.34 29.62
CA GLU A 125 7.80 12.66 30.69
C GLU A 125 6.37 12.27 30.29
N PRO A 126 5.54 11.83 31.25
CA PRO A 126 4.11 11.74 31.01
C PRO A 126 3.53 13.10 30.59
N ILE A 127 2.71 13.12 29.54
CA ILE A 127 2.20 14.34 28.93
C ILE A 127 0.68 14.24 28.69
N LEU A 128 -0.05 15.33 28.83
CA LEU A 128 -1.49 15.36 28.51
C LEU A 128 -1.70 15.09 27.02
N ALA A 129 -2.60 14.23 26.62
CA ALA A 129 -2.98 14.05 25.23
C ALA A 129 -3.67 15.31 24.67
N ASN A 130 -3.64 15.47 23.35
CA ASN A 130 -4.56 16.36 22.68
C ASN A 130 -6.00 15.86 22.85
N TRP A 131 -6.90 16.76 23.25
CA TRP A 131 -8.27 16.45 23.62
C TRP A 131 -9.28 17.29 22.79
N PRO A 132 -10.52 16.79 22.56
CA PRO A 132 -11.06 15.47 22.94
C PRO A 132 -10.36 14.31 22.23
N LEU A 133 -10.29 13.15 22.91
CA LEU A 133 -9.98 11.90 22.22
C LEU A 133 -11.14 11.53 21.29
N ALA A 134 -10.86 10.70 20.29
CA ALA A 134 -11.87 10.24 19.36
C ALA A 134 -12.97 9.41 20.04
N ASP A 135 -14.19 9.56 19.57
CA ASP A 135 -15.38 8.80 20.00
C ASP A 135 -15.84 7.77 18.97
N ASP A 136 -15.26 7.78 17.77
CA ASP A 136 -15.54 6.88 16.66
C ASP A 136 -14.61 5.65 16.60
N GLY A 137 -13.77 5.49 17.61
CA GLY A 137 -12.82 4.38 17.71
C GLY A 137 -11.54 4.55 16.88
N TRP A 138 -11.29 5.72 16.27
CA TRP A 138 -10.05 6.01 15.54
C TRP A 138 -9.21 7.05 16.30
N PRO A 139 -8.14 6.67 17.02
CA PRO A 139 -7.45 7.56 17.96
C PRO A 139 -7.07 8.95 17.39
N THR A 140 -6.62 9.00 16.14
CA THR A 140 -6.18 10.22 15.45
C THR A 140 -7.32 11.14 14.99
N HIS A 141 -8.59 10.70 15.08
CA HIS A 141 -9.78 11.48 14.74
C HIS A 141 -10.26 12.42 15.86
N GLY A 142 -9.50 12.55 16.95
CA GLY A 142 -9.85 13.45 18.05
C GLY A 142 -9.92 14.94 17.66
N GLY A 143 -9.99 15.79 18.68
CA GLY A 143 -10.08 17.23 18.54
C GLY A 143 -11.50 17.73 18.28
N PHE A 144 -11.67 19.04 18.48
CA PHE A 144 -12.89 19.76 18.16
C PHE A 144 -12.93 20.05 16.67
N LYS A 145 -13.97 19.53 16.00
CA LYS A 145 -14.14 19.59 14.55
C LYS A 145 -15.34 20.45 14.20
N GLY A 146 -15.15 21.44 13.34
CA GLY A 146 -16.23 22.22 12.74
C GLY A 146 -17.01 23.10 13.73
N VAL A 147 -16.40 23.55 14.82
CA VAL A 147 -17.09 24.34 15.86
C VAL A 147 -17.26 25.78 15.40
N GLU A 148 -18.47 26.31 15.51
CA GLU A 148 -18.78 27.67 15.06
C GLU A 148 -18.29 28.74 16.05
N PHE A 149 -17.52 29.70 15.53
CA PHE A 149 -17.11 30.91 16.25
C PHE A 149 -17.34 32.16 15.40
N THR A 150 -17.61 33.27 16.09
CA THR A 150 -17.68 34.59 15.45
C THR A 150 -16.29 35.20 15.35
N PHE A 151 -15.84 35.43 14.11
CA PHE A 151 -14.61 36.13 13.79
C PHE A 151 -14.89 37.63 13.60
N THR A 152 -13.96 38.46 14.09
CA THR A 152 -13.89 39.90 13.81
C THR A 152 -12.48 40.21 13.33
N ASN A 153 -12.35 40.72 12.10
CA ASN A 153 -11.06 40.97 11.44
C ASN A 153 -10.11 39.76 11.46
N GLY A 154 -10.65 38.56 11.21
CA GLY A 154 -9.90 37.30 11.23
C GLY A 154 -9.53 36.80 12.62
N GLN A 155 -9.96 37.47 13.71
CA GLN A 155 -9.69 37.05 15.07
C GLN A 155 -10.92 36.44 15.74
N CYS A 156 -10.74 35.36 16.48
CA CYS A 156 -11.74 34.84 17.42
C CYS A 156 -11.10 34.40 18.73
N LYS A 157 -11.94 34.08 19.71
CA LYS A 157 -11.51 33.55 21.01
C LYS A 157 -12.34 32.34 21.40
N ILE A 158 -11.67 31.23 21.69
CA ILE A 158 -12.30 30.01 22.15
C ILE A 158 -12.72 30.23 23.62
N PRO A 159 -14.00 30.00 23.98
CA PRO A 159 -14.49 30.22 25.34
C PRO A 159 -13.75 29.38 26.38
N HIS A 160 -13.50 29.98 27.53
CA HIS A 160 -12.97 29.27 28.69
C HIS A 160 -14.02 28.37 29.34
N GLY A 161 -13.56 27.25 29.90
CA GLY A 161 -14.43 26.27 30.55
C GLY A 161 -15.22 25.40 29.57
N ALA A 162 -16.06 24.52 30.12
CA ALA A 162 -16.81 23.56 29.33
C ALA A 162 -17.71 24.23 28.28
N PRO A 163 -17.88 23.64 27.08
CA PRO A 163 -17.29 22.36 26.68
C PRO A 163 -15.89 22.47 26.03
N TYR A 164 -15.40 23.67 25.71
CA TYR A 164 -14.25 23.84 24.80
C TYR A 164 -12.91 24.09 25.50
N TYR A 165 -12.94 24.64 26.72
CA TYR A 165 -11.77 24.94 27.55
C TYR A 165 -10.64 25.65 26.78
N GLY A 166 -10.96 26.77 26.13
CA GLY A 166 -10.01 27.53 25.31
C GLY A 166 -8.73 27.97 26.03
N GLN A 167 -8.74 28.06 27.37
CA GLN A 167 -7.55 28.35 28.16
C GLN A 167 -6.45 27.27 28.07
N PHE A 168 -6.79 26.06 27.59
CA PHE A 168 -5.85 24.95 27.41
C PHE A 168 -5.48 24.72 25.92
N LEU A 169 -5.76 25.68 25.03
CA LEU A 169 -5.53 25.55 23.59
C LEU A 169 -4.07 25.14 23.28
N ASP A 170 -3.91 24.12 22.45
CA ASP A 170 -2.60 23.61 22.05
C ASP A 170 -2.39 23.64 20.54
N LYS A 171 -3.45 23.38 19.75
CA LYS A 171 -3.34 23.33 18.29
C LYS A 171 -4.61 23.81 17.61
N VAL A 172 -4.44 24.53 16.51
CA VAL A 172 -5.51 24.91 15.57
C VAL A 172 -5.03 24.58 14.17
N THR A 173 -5.89 24.02 13.31
CA THR A 173 -5.51 23.71 11.92
C THR A 173 -5.97 24.79 10.96
N PHE A 174 -7.27 25.01 10.82
CA PHE A 174 -7.84 26.05 9.95
C PHE A 174 -9.28 26.39 10.34
N ALA A 175 -9.74 27.55 9.89
CA ALA A 175 -11.16 27.91 9.86
C ALA A 175 -11.76 27.67 8.48
N PHE A 176 -13.07 27.46 8.36
CA PHE A 176 -13.69 27.13 7.08
C PHE A 176 -15.20 27.46 6.98
N LYS A 177 -15.70 27.47 5.74
CA LYS A 177 -17.12 27.35 5.39
C LYS A 177 -17.33 26.13 4.50
N GLY A 178 -18.30 25.30 4.88
CA GLY A 178 -18.57 24.03 4.21
C GLY A 178 -18.76 22.88 5.20
N ALA A 179 -18.45 21.67 4.75
CA ALA A 179 -18.35 20.46 5.55
C ALA A 179 -16.95 19.83 5.39
N LEU A 180 -16.50 19.09 6.40
CA LEU A 180 -15.27 18.31 6.30
C LEU A 180 -15.55 17.06 5.45
N ALA A 181 -14.63 16.73 4.55
CA ALA A 181 -14.75 15.55 3.68
C ALA A 181 -14.62 14.23 4.45
N TRP A 182 -13.96 14.24 5.62
CA TRP A 182 -13.88 13.12 6.57
C TRP A 182 -13.74 13.63 8.01
N ASN A 183 -13.93 12.76 9.01
CA ASN A 183 -14.05 13.12 10.43
C ASN A 183 -12.71 13.47 11.13
N GLN A 184 -11.89 14.35 10.56
CA GLN A 184 -10.61 14.77 11.16
C GLN A 184 -10.39 16.29 11.10
N ILE A 185 -9.59 16.81 12.03
CA ILE A 185 -9.26 18.24 12.11
C ILE A 185 -8.45 18.78 10.91
N ASN A 186 -7.78 17.90 10.16
CA ASN A 186 -6.99 18.22 8.96
C ASN A 186 -7.70 17.80 7.66
N ALA A 187 -9.01 17.51 7.72
CA ALA A 187 -9.76 17.08 6.55
C ALA A 187 -9.90 18.18 5.49
N SER A 188 -9.97 17.79 4.22
CA SER A 188 -10.31 18.77 3.17
C SER A 188 -11.73 19.28 3.36
N VAL A 189 -11.99 20.50 2.88
CA VAL A 189 -13.30 21.15 2.99
C VAL A 189 -14.08 21.01 1.68
N LYS A 190 -15.34 20.60 1.78
CA LYS A 190 -16.32 20.54 0.69
C LYS A 190 -17.38 21.61 0.85
N ALA A 191 -17.87 22.13 -0.27
CA ALA A 191 -18.94 23.10 -0.27
C ALA A 191 -20.27 22.46 0.18
N LEU A 192 -21.29 23.30 0.38
CA LEU A 192 -22.64 22.84 0.66
C LEU A 192 -23.56 23.21 -0.50
N LEU A 193 -24.45 22.30 -0.85
CA LEU A 193 -25.56 22.56 -1.76
C LEU A 193 -26.57 23.53 -1.11
N PRO A 194 -27.45 24.18 -1.90
CA PRO A 194 -28.45 25.11 -1.36
C PRO A 194 -29.40 24.50 -0.31
N ASP A 195 -29.54 23.18 -0.29
CA ASP A 195 -30.34 22.43 0.68
C ASP A 195 -29.59 22.07 1.97
N GLY A 196 -28.29 22.41 2.05
CA GLY A 196 -27.42 22.14 3.20
C GLY A 196 -26.70 20.79 3.18
N SER A 197 -26.91 19.96 2.16
CA SER A 197 -26.13 18.73 1.95
C SER A 197 -24.74 19.02 1.40
N VAL A 198 -23.82 18.05 1.48
CA VAL A 198 -22.43 18.22 1.03
C VAL A 198 -22.36 18.17 -0.50
N ASP A 199 -21.76 19.18 -1.10
CA ASP A 199 -21.36 19.17 -2.50
C ASP A 199 -19.99 18.48 -2.61
N TRP A 200 -20.00 17.21 -2.99
CA TRP A 200 -18.77 16.41 -3.08
C TRP A 200 -17.85 16.82 -4.24
N ASP A 201 -18.38 17.55 -5.22
CA ASP A 201 -17.66 17.97 -6.43
C ASP A 201 -16.98 19.33 -6.25
N THR A 202 -17.53 20.20 -5.39
CA THR A 202 -17.02 21.56 -5.19
C THR A 202 -16.20 21.68 -3.90
N PRO A 203 -14.94 22.18 -3.97
CA PRO A 203 -14.18 22.53 -2.76
C PRO A 203 -14.87 23.63 -1.95
N GLY A 204 -14.85 23.50 -0.62
CA GLY A 204 -15.32 24.56 0.29
C GLY A 204 -14.26 25.64 0.53
N GLU A 205 -14.60 26.64 1.35
CA GLU A 205 -13.67 27.75 1.67
C GLU A 205 -12.84 27.40 2.91
N GLN A 206 -11.51 27.45 2.81
CA GLN A 206 -10.58 27.27 3.92
C GLN A 206 -9.79 28.55 4.20
N TYR A 207 -9.51 28.82 5.47
CA TYR A 207 -8.79 29.99 5.95
C TYR A 207 -7.68 29.57 6.93
N ASP A 208 -6.44 29.85 6.54
CA ASP A 208 -5.26 29.45 7.30
C ASP A 208 -5.07 30.31 8.56
N VAL A 209 -4.58 29.65 9.61
CA VAL A 209 -4.18 30.30 10.87
C VAL A 209 -2.89 31.09 10.65
N ASP A 210 -2.83 32.28 11.23
CA ASP A 210 -1.62 33.11 11.32
C ASP A 210 -0.88 32.79 12.63
N TRP A 211 -1.57 32.95 13.77
CA TRP A 211 -1.04 32.62 15.09
C TRP A 211 -2.14 32.30 16.11
N ILE A 212 -1.75 31.68 17.22
CA ILE A 212 -2.60 31.41 18.38
C ILE A 212 -1.96 31.97 19.67
N ILE A 213 -2.74 32.13 20.73
CA ILE A 213 -2.24 32.22 22.11
C ILE A 213 -2.52 30.90 22.81
N ASP A 214 -1.46 30.13 23.06
CA ASP A 214 -1.51 28.78 23.61
C ASP A 214 -1.84 28.74 25.12
N PHE A 215 -1.92 27.53 25.68
CA PHE A 215 -2.19 27.27 27.09
C PHE A 215 -1.13 27.83 28.05
N MET A 216 0.06 28.17 27.56
CA MET A 216 1.12 28.81 28.32
C MET A 216 1.07 30.34 28.27
N GLY A 217 0.17 30.93 27.46
CA GLY A 217 0.13 32.37 27.24
C GLY A 217 1.25 32.83 26.31
N ARG A 218 1.65 31.98 25.34
CA ARG A 218 2.63 32.28 24.30
C ARG A 218 1.92 32.46 22.97
N LYS A 219 2.32 33.48 22.22
CA LYS A 219 1.86 33.72 20.86
C LYS A 219 2.73 32.93 19.89
N ILE A 220 2.15 31.95 19.22
CA ILE A 220 2.86 31.02 18.33
C ILE A 220 2.27 31.12 16.93
N ASP A 221 3.11 31.32 15.93
CA ASP A 221 2.69 31.36 14.53
C ASP A 221 2.52 29.95 13.91
N TRP A 222 2.04 29.91 12.66
CA TRP A 222 1.86 28.66 11.92
C TRP A 222 3.15 27.88 11.66
N ASP A 223 4.28 28.57 11.59
CA ASP A 223 5.60 27.96 11.35
C ASP A 223 6.23 27.46 12.67
N GLY A 224 5.53 27.63 13.80
CA GLY A 224 5.96 27.20 15.13
C GLY A 224 6.83 28.20 15.87
N ASN A 225 7.02 29.43 15.36
CA ASN A 225 7.82 30.44 16.02
C ASN A 225 7.06 31.09 17.18
N ILE A 226 7.73 31.24 18.32
CA ILE A 226 7.22 32.03 19.44
C ILE A 226 7.44 33.52 19.15
N LEU A 227 6.36 34.24 18.88
CA LEU A 227 6.40 35.67 18.54
C LEU A 227 6.43 36.57 19.78
N ALA A 228 5.79 36.16 20.87
CA ALA A 228 5.74 36.87 22.16
C ALA A 228 5.24 35.93 23.28
N GLU A 229 5.57 36.26 24.53
CA GLU A 229 5.20 35.48 25.72
C GLU A 229 4.60 36.38 26.81
N GLY A 230 3.98 35.75 27.82
CA GLY A 230 3.48 36.46 29.01
C GLY A 230 2.10 37.10 28.83
N PHE A 231 1.30 36.60 27.89
CA PHE A 231 -0.09 37.03 27.72
C PHE A 231 -0.94 36.63 28.92
N ASP A 232 -1.92 37.47 29.27
CA ASP A 232 -2.77 37.24 30.43
C ASP A 232 -3.60 35.96 30.26
N GLU A 233 -3.99 35.31 31.37
CA GLU A 233 -4.86 34.13 31.33
C GLU A 233 -6.09 34.37 30.46
N SER A 234 -6.65 35.58 30.55
CA SER A 234 -7.82 35.98 29.77
C SER A 234 -7.58 36.04 28.26
N GLU A 235 -6.34 36.04 27.77
CA GLU A 235 -6.02 36.08 26.34
C GLU A 235 -5.77 34.69 25.75
N LYS A 236 -5.58 33.67 26.59
CA LYS A 236 -5.40 32.27 26.15
C LYS A 236 -6.62 31.77 25.38
N GLY A 237 -6.36 31.01 24.32
CA GLY A 237 -7.39 30.51 23.40
C GLY A 237 -7.75 31.49 22.28
N THR A 238 -7.00 32.58 22.11
CA THR A 238 -7.14 33.51 20.99
C THR A 238 -6.55 32.90 19.72
N VAL A 239 -7.26 33.06 18.60
CA VAL A 239 -6.85 32.59 17.28
C VAL A 239 -6.92 33.74 16.29
N GLN A 240 -5.88 33.90 15.48
CA GLN A 240 -5.82 34.85 14.38
C GLN A 240 -5.66 34.10 13.06
N LEU A 241 -6.45 34.47 12.05
CA LEU A 241 -6.30 33.99 10.67
C LEU A 241 -5.41 34.93 9.86
N LYS A 242 -4.72 34.38 8.84
CA LYS A 242 -3.91 35.17 7.89
C LYS A 242 -4.77 36.18 7.13
N ASN A 243 -6.02 35.79 6.83
CA ASN A 243 -6.99 36.67 6.21
C ASN A 243 -7.71 37.52 7.28
N THR A 244 -7.25 38.75 7.47
CA THR A 244 -7.79 39.71 8.44
C THR A 244 -9.09 40.39 7.98
N THR A 245 -9.61 40.09 6.78
CA THR A 245 -10.89 40.65 6.31
C THR A 245 -12.11 39.84 6.77
N ILE A 246 -11.87 38.67 7.36
CA ILE A 246 -12.90 37.71 7.76
C ILE A 246 -13.71 38.23 8.94
N ASN A 247 -15.02 38.35 8.74
CA ASN A 247 -15.99 38.77 9.75
C ASN A 247 -17.24 37.87 9.68
N GLY A 248 -17.81 37.52 10.84
CA GLY A 248 -19.00 36.67 10.94
C GLY A 248 -18.71 35.27 11.49
N VAL A 249 -19.68 34.36 11.36
CA VAL A 249 -19.57 32.99 11.90
C VAL A 249 -18.85 32.07 10.91
N TYR A 250 -17.81 31.37 11.40
CA TYR A 250 -17.05 30.36 10.66
C TYR A 250 -16.83 29.14 11.55
N LYS A 251 -16.63 27.98 10.93
CA LYS A 251 -16.27 26.75 11.63
C LYS A 251 -14.76 26.70 11.88
N LEU A 252 -14.33 26.17 13.01
CA LEU A 252 -12.92 26.06 13.42
C LEU A 252 -12.59 24.65 13.89
N ASN A 253 -11.40 24.17 13.51
CA ASN A 253 -10.84 22.91 13.95
C ASN A 253 -9.68 23.14 14.93
N PHE A 254 -9.72 22.54 16.13
CA PHE A 254 -8.70 22.74 17.15
C PHE A 254 -8.62 21.58 18.16
N ALA A 255 -7.56 21.54 18.95
CA ALA A 255 -7.41 20.64 20.09
C ALA A 255 -6.70 21.35 21.25
N ASN A 256 -6.94 20.88 22.46
CA ASN A 256 -6.37 21.44 23.68
C ASN A 256 -5.58 20.36 24.46
N ARG A 257 -4.83 20.77 25.49
CA ARG A 257 -4.19 19.86 26.47
C ARG A 257 -4.99 19.90 27.76
N GLN A 258 -6.14 19.23 27.76
CA GLN A 258 -7.09 19.26 28.86
C GLN A 258 -6.47 18.64 30.15
N PRO A 259 -6.52 19.31 31.31
CA PRO A 259 -6.14 18.69 32.58
C PRO A 259 -7.02 17.50 32.96
N VAL A 260 -6.46 16.55 33.72
CA VAL A 260 -7.14 15.30 34.12
C VAL A 260 -8.37 15.58 34.98
N GLU A 261 -8.34 16.59 35.86
CA GLU A 261 -9.50 16.98 36.68
C GLU A 261 -10.71 17.45 35.85
N TYR A 262 -10.51 17.72 34.56
CA TYR A 262 -11.53 18.14 33.61
C TYR A 262 -11.75 17.11 32.49
N GLY A 263 -11.30 15.86 32.66
CA GLY A 263 -11.52 14.77 31.71
C GLY A 263 -10.42 14.56 30.66
N GLY A 264 -9.27 15.23 30.83
CA GLY A 264 -8.07 14.95 30.03
C GLY A 264 -7.45 13.59 30.31
N VAL A 265 -6.58 13.15 29.40
CA VAL A 265 -5.87 11.87 29.46
C VAL A 265 -4.37 12.11 29.43
N ILE A 266 -3.59 11.33 30.17
CA ILE A 266 -2.12 11.38 30.18
C ILE A 266 -1.59 10.22 29.35
N ILE A 267 -0.70 10.52 28.41
CA ILE A 267 0.16 9.55 27.74
C ILE A 267 1.36 9.28 28.64
N GLN A 268 1.47 8.06 29.14
CA GLN A 268 2.53 7.63 30.05
C GLN A 268 3.86 7.44 29.32
N ARG A 269 4.94 7.41 30.09
CA ARG A 269 6.26 7.02 29.55
C ARG A 269 6.19 5.61 28.97
N ASN A 270 6.78 5.46 27.79
CA ASN A 270 6.83 4.30 26.92
C ASN A 270 5.47 3.80 26.43
N GLU A 271 4.40 4.58 26.62
CA GLU A 271 3.10 4.29 26.00
C GLU A 271 3.16 4.57 24.50
N MET A 272 2.53 3.71 23.71
CA MET A 272 2.41 3.91 22.27
C MET A 272 1.54 5.13 21.98
N GLN A 273 1.98 5.93 21.00
CA GLN A 273 1.29 7.15 20.64
C GLN A 273 1.38 7.42 19.14
N HIS A 274 0.50 8.29 18.66
CA HIS A 274 0.66 9.03 17.41
C HIS A 274 0.75 10.52 17.72
N ASN A 275 1.45 11.26 16.86
CA ASN A 275 1.65 12.71 16.98
C ASN A 275 1.11 13.49 15.77
N ARG A 276 0.42 12.82 14.82
CA ARG A 276 -0.09 13.40 13.58
C ARG A 276 -1.52 12.87 13.29
N PRO A 277 -2.52 13.74 13.06
CA PRO A 277 -2.47 15.20 13.22
C PRO A 277 -2.47 15.65 14.70
N LEU A 278 -2.78 14.75 15.64
CA LEU A 278 -2.87 15.02 17.07
C LEU A 278 -1.95 14.10 17.87
N HIS A 279 -1.51 14.57 19.04
CA HIS A 279 -0.72 13.82 20.01
C HIS A 279 -1.65 13.02 20.94
N VAL A 280 -1.83 11.74 20.67
CA VAL A 280 -2.82 10.88 21.33
C VAL A 280 -2.21 9.50 21.66
N PRO A 281 -2.64 8.86 22.76
CA PRO A 281 -2.28 7.46 23.02
C PRO A 281 -2.99 6.57 21.99
N ILE A 282 -2.39 5.42 21.70
CA ILE A 282 -3.00 4.42 20.83
C ILE A 282 -2.88 3.02 21.43
N ASP A 283 -3.84 2.17 21.07
CA ASP A 283 -3.73 0.74 21.27
C ASP A 283 -2.99 0.07 20.11
N LEU A 284 -2.54 -1.17 20.36
CA LEU A 284 -1.76 -1.95 19.40
C LEU A 284 -2.52 -2.27 18.10
N GLU A 285 -3.84 -2.25 18.13
CA GLU A 285 -4.69 -2.40 16.94
C GLU A 285 -4.49 -1.24 15.96
N PHE A 286 -4.13 -0.06 16.45
CA PHE A 286 -3.83 1.14 15.66
C PHE A 286 -2.34 1.38 15.46
N ALA A 287 -1.51 0.38 15.78
CA ALA A 287 -0.08 0.48 15.57
C ALA A 287 0.23 0.68 14.09
N ASP A 288 0.87 1.79 13.76
CA ASP A 288 1.38 2.02 12.40
C ASP A 288 2.86 1.72 12.41
N ASN A 289 3.34 0.95 11.44
CA ASN A 289 4.76 0.63 11.39
C ASN A 289 5.51 1.62 10.48
N ALA A 290 6.69 2.04 10.93
CA ALA A 290 7.69 2.66 10.08
C ALA A 290 8.39 1.51 9.34
N SER A 291 7.87 1.21 8.14
CA SER A 291 8.26 0.05 7.33
C SER A 291 9.76 0.02 7.02
N ASP A 292 10.37 1.20 6.97
CA ASP A 292 11.81 1.44 6.84
C ASP A 292 12.61 1.03 8.09
N ALA A 293 12.15 1.41 9.29
CA ALA A 293 12.81 1.11 10.55
C ALA A 293 12.87 -0.40 10.87
N GLU A 294 11.88 -1.15 10.40
CA GLU A 294 11.87 -2.61 10.46
C GLU A 294 13.07 -3.24 9.74
N LEU A 295 13.56 -2.62 8.66
CA LEU A 295 14.73 -3.13 7.94
C LEU A 295 15.98 -3.13 8.82
N TRP A 296 16.17 -2.07 9.61
CA TRP A 296 17.27 -1.97 10.56
C TRP A 296 17.07 -2.87 11.78
N PHE A 297 15.84 -3.02 12.26
CA PHE A 297 15.54 -3.96 13.35
C PHE A 297 15.79 -5.42 12.93
N SER A 298 15.48 -5.74 11.67
CA SER A 298 15.76 -7.04 11.05
C SER A 298 17.26 -7.35 11.04
N ASP A 299 18.12 -6.42 10.59
CA ASP A 299 19.59 -6.59 10.63
C ASP A 299 20.10 -6.63 12.08
N ALA A 300 19.58 -5.80 12.98
CA ALA A 300 19.96 -5.82 14.40
C ALA A 300 19.68 -7.19 15.04
N SER A 301 18.49 -7.74 14.80
CA SER A 301 18.06 -9.05 15.29
C SER A 301 18.86 -10.18 14.65
N TYR A 302 19.16 -10.09 13.36
CA TYR A 302 20.02 -11.03 12.64
C TYR A 302 21.44 -11.07 13.23
N LEU A 303 22.06 -9.91 13.41
CA LEU A 303 23.41 -9.81 13.97
C LEU A 303 23.45 -10.29 15.43
N LEU A 304 22.45 -9.94 16.25
CA LEU A 304 22.33 -10.48 17.62
C LEU A 304 22.16 -12.00 17.60
N TYR A 305 21.33 -12.55 16.71
CA TYR A 305 21.21 -13.99 16.56
C TYR A 305 22.55 -14.62 16.14
N LYS A 306 23.29 -14.04 15.20
CA LYS A 306 24.62 -14.53 14.81
C LYS A 306 25.57 -14.61 16.00
N ILE A 307 25.58 -13.60 16.86
CA ILE A 307 26.47 -13.50 18.04
C ILE A 307 26.01 -14.44 19.16
N THR A 308 24.73 -14.45 19.48
CA THR A 308 24.19 -15.05 20.71
C THR A 308 23.62 -16.45 20.52
N LYS A 309 23.17 -16.76 19.31
CA LYS A 309 22.37 -17.96 18.95
C LYS A 309 21.10 -18.13 19.78
N GLU A 310 20.61 -17.09 20.43
CA GLU A 310 19.39 -17.13 21.24
C GLU A 310 18.12 -17.13 20.37
N ARG A 311 17.13 -17.97 20.73
CA ARG A 311 15.88 -18.15 19.96
C ARG A 311 15.08 -16.86 19.79
N LYS A 312 15.03 -16.00 20.82
CA LYS A 312 14.29 -14.73 20.76
C LYS A 312 14.79 -13.79 19.65
N HIS A 313 16.10 -13.71 19.45
CA HIS A 313 16.69 -12.88 18.39
C HIS A 313 16.43 -13.47 17.00
N TYR A 314 16.45 -14.81 16.87
CA TYR A 314 16.01 -15.48 15.64
C TYR A 314 14.55 -15.19 15.30
N LEU A 315 13.65 -15.31 16.28
CA LEU A 315 12.23 -15.04 16.08
C LEU A 315 12.01 -13.56 15.71
N GLY A 316 12.65 -12.62 16.41
CA GLY A 316 12.60 -11.19 16.06
C GLY A 316 13.07 -10.91 14.64
N TRP A 317 14.21 -11.50 14.24
CA TRP A 317 14.72 -11.38 12.87
C TRP A 317 13.72 -11.91 11.83
N LYS A 318 13.21 -13.13 12.03
CA LYS A 318 12.31 -13.75 11.05
C LYS A 318 10.94 -13.07 10.99
N CYS A 319 10.40 -12.62 12.12
CA CYS A 319 9.14 -11.88 12.12
C CYS A 319 9.29 -10.54 11.41
N SER A 320 10.32 -9.75 11.75
CA SER A 320 10.62 -8.47 11.11
C SER A 320 10.88 -8.62 9.61
N LEU A 321 11.64 -9.63 9.18
CA LEU A 321 11.88 -9.92 7.77
C LEU A 321 10.60 -10.27 6.99
N LEU A 322 9.73 -11.11 7.56
CA LEU A 322 8.44 -11.45 6.94
C LEU A 322 7.52 -10.23 6.87
N THR A 323 7.58 -9.35 7.87
CA THR A 323 6.90 -8.05 7.85
C THR A 323 7.41 -7.18 6.69
N CYS A 324 8.73 -7.05 6.50
CA CYS A 324 9.29 -6.34 5.35
C CYS A 324 8.88 -6.96 4.00
N TYR A 325 8.80 -8.30 3.91
CA TYR A 325 8.36 -8.96 2.67
C TYR A 325 6.90 -8.66 2.34
N ALA A 326 6.04 -8.59 3.36
CA ALA A 326 4.66 -8.15 3.19
C ALA A 326 4.59 -6.68 2.76
N TYR A 327 5.49 -5.82 3.25
CA TYR A 327 5.55 -4.42 2.83
C TYR A 327 6.05 -4.21 1.40
N GLY A 328 6.94 -5.08 0.92
CA GLY A 328 7.39 -5.07 -0.46
C GLY A 328 6.35 -5.58 -1.47
N ASP A 329 5.28 -6.23 -1.01
CA ASP A 329 4.15 -6.69 -1.82
C ASP A 329 2.93 -5.79 -1.58
N ILE A 330 2.92 -4.69 -2.34
CA ILE A 330 2.03 -3.53 -2.13
C ILE A 330 0.54 -3.89 -2.21
N ASP A 331 0.19 -4.93 -2.98
CA ASP A 331 -1.20 -5.34 -3.23
C ASP A 331 -1.60 -6.57 -2.39
N SER A 332 -0.71 -7.09 -1.52
CA SER A 332 -0.90 -8.35 -0.78
C SER A 332 -2.15 -8.41 0.11
N ARG A 333 -2.65 -7.24 0.53
CA ARG A 333 -3.86 -7.13 1.36
C ARG A 333 -5.08 -6.68 0.59
N ASP A 334 -4.96 -6.31 -0.67
CA ASP A 334 -6.07 -5.79 -1.46
C ASP A 334 -7.04 -6.92 -1.81
N LYS A 335 -8.33 -6.60 -1.81
CA LYS A 335 -9.40 -7.49 -2.31
C LYS A 335 -10.43 -6.66 -3.07
N PHE A 336 -11.15 -7.28 -3.98
CA PHE A 336 -12.31 -6.62 -4.57
C PHE A 336 -13.49 -6.59 -3.59
N PHE A 337 -13.76 -7.74 -2.95
CA PHE A 337 -14.69 -7.86 -1.83
C PHE A 337 -14.09 -8.80 -0.79
N ARG A 338 -14.45 -8.61 0.48
CA ARG A 338 -13.79 -9.26 1.61
C ARG A 338 -14.78 -9.94 2.53
N GLN A 339 -14.47 -11.18 2.89
CA GLN A 339 -15.04 -11.82 4.08
C GLN A 339 -14.36 -11.24 5.33
N SER A 340 -15.13 -10.68 6.26
CA SER A 340 -14.61 -10.17 7.52
C SER A 340 -15.69 -10.12 8.60
N THR A 341 -15.31 -10.56 9.80
CA THR A 341 -16.16 -10.55 11.01
C THR A 341 -16.05 -9.24 11.79
N ILE A 342 -15.24 -8.29 11.33
CA ILE A 342 -14.91 -7.06 12.08
C ILE A 342 -15.62 -5.85 11.45
N VAL A 343 -15.47 -5.65 10.13
CA VAL A 343 -16.19 -4.60 9.38
C VAL A 343 -17.67 -4.93 9.27
N THR A 344 -18.50 -3.88 9.28
CA THR A 344 -19.96 -3.98 9.15
C THR A 344 -20.44 -3.63 7.74
N THR A 345 -19.71 -2.80 7.01
CA THR A 345 -20.01 -2.42 5.62
C THR A 345 -19.61 -3.53 4.63
N PRO A 346 -20.38 -3.78 3.56
CA PRO A 346 -19.99 -4.68 2.48
C PRO A 346 -18.82 -4.13 1.62
N PHE A 347 -18.65 -2.82 1.59
CA PHE A 347 -17.66 -2.11 0.76
C PHE A 347 -16.48 -1.71 1.63
N THR A 348 -15.34 -2.39 1.44
CA THR A 348 -14.19 -2.28 2.34
C THR A 348 -12.95 -1.76 1.64
N ASP A 349 -12.73 -2.13 0.38
CA ASP A 349 -11.52 -1.83 -0.38
C ASP A 349 -11.90 -0.86 -1.52
N GLY A 350 -10.97 -0.02 -1.99
CA GLY A 350 -11.11 0.86 -3.16
C GLY A 350 -12.39 1.74 -3.22
N ILE A 351 -12.91 1.98 -4.44
CA ILE A 351 -14.18 2.70 -4.67
C ILE A 351 -15.23 1.71 -5.15
N SER A 352 -16.36 1.60 -4.43
CA SER A 352 -17.41 0.65 -4.75
C SER A 352 -18.69 1.32 -5.27
N TYR A 353 -19.38 0.63 -6.18
CA TYR A 353 -20.69 1.01 -6.69
C TYR A 353 -21.66 -0.17 -6.62
N GLU A 354 -22.95 0.15 -6.60
CA GLU A 354 -24.03 -0.83 -6.65
C GLU A 354 -25.07 -0.44 -7.71
N TYR A 355 -25.56 -1.45 -8.43
CA TYR A 355 -26.57 -1.27 -9.47
C TYR A 355 -27.64 -2.33 -9.34
N PHE A 356 -28.89 -1.95 -9.60
CA PHE A 356 -30.03 -2.86 -9.53
C PHE A 356 -30.81 -2.86 -10.84
N TYR A 357 -31.33 -4.03 -11.21
CA TYR A 357 -32.26 -4.15 -12.33
C TYR A 357 -33.48 -5.01 -11.94
N PRO A 358 -34.71 -4.45 -11.98
CA PRO A 358 -35.03 -3.06 -12.28
C PRO A 358 -34.46 -2.10 -11.21
N SER A 359 -34.26 -0.82 -11.57
CA SER A 359 -33.51 0.14 -10.74
C SER A 359 -34.16 0.47 -9.39
N ASP A 360 -35.46 0.20 -9.24
CA ASP A 360 -36.22 0.34 -8.00
C ASP A 360 -36.12 -0.89 -7.08
N ALA A 361 -35.54 -2.00 -7.55
CA ALA A 361 -35.29 -3.21 -6.76
C ALA A 361 -34.02 -3.10 -5.91
N ILE A 362 -34.00 -2.16 -4.96
CA ILE A 362 -32.82 -1.89 -4.13
C ILE A 362 -32.57 -3.05 -3.16
N ALA A 363 -31.39 -3.68 -3.26
CA ALA A 363 -30.99 -4.74 -2.34
C ALA A 363 -30.59 -4.19 -0.96
N LYS A 364 -30.74 -5.01 0.07
CA LYS A 364 -30.26 -4.70 1.43
C LYS A 364 -28.98 -5.47 1.70
N PHE A 365 -27.95 -4.75 2.14
CA PHE A 365 -26.65 -5.34 2.46
C PHE A 365 -26.46 -5.50 3.97
N GLY A 366 -25.66 -6.49 4.34
CA GLY A 366 -25.23 -6.73 5.71
C GLY A 366 -24.07 -7.73 5.74
N ARG A 367 -23.76 -8.27 6.92
CA ARG A 367 -22.81 -9.36 7.08
C ARG A 367 -23.35 -10.41 8.05
N ASN A 368 -23.03 -11.68 7.80
CA ASN A 368 -23.36 -12.77 8.72
C ASN A 368 -22.27 -12.96 9.80
N SER A 369 -22.51 -13.87 10.74
CA SER A 369 -21.58 -14.15 11.85
C SER A 369 -20.22 -14.72 11.42
N LEU A 370 -20.12 -15.24 10.20
CA LEU A 370 -18.87 -15.72 9.60
C LEU A 370 -18.18 -14.64 8.76
N GLY A 371 -18.78 -13.45 8.64
CA GLY A 371 -18.23 -12.31 7.95
C GLY A 371 -18.52 -12.23 6.45
N TYR A 372 -19.35 -13.12 5.90
CA TYR A 372 -19.79 -13.02 4.50
C TYR A 372 -20.75 -11.85 4.34
N ILE A 373 -20.60 -11.11 3.26
CA ILE A 373 -21.55 -10.08 2.83
C ILE A 373 -22.86 -10.76 2.50
N THR A 374 -23.96 -10.32 3.12
CA THR A 374 -25.31 -10.81 2.84
C THR A 374 -26.07 -9.81 1.99
N ILE A 375 -26.71 -10.28 0.94
CA ILE A 375 -27.44 -9.46 -0.03
C ILE A 375 -28.87 -9.98 -0.07
N ARG A 376 -29.81 -9.19 0.45
CA ARG A 376 -31.23 -9.51 0.44
C ARG A 376 -31.93 -8.74 -0.65
N GLN A 377 -32.62 -9.45 -1.52
CA GLN A 377 -33.50 -8.90 -2.53
C GLN A 377 -34.93 -9.38 -2.29
N ASP A 378 -35.90 -8.46 -2.33
CA ASP A 378 -37.28 -8.75 -1.95
C ASP A 378 -38.19 -9.09 -3.15
N GLN A 379 -37.62 -9.15 -4.37
CA GLN A 379 -38.31 -9.52 -5.62
C GLN A 379 -37.35 -10.15 -6.64
N SER A 380 -37.87 -10.62 -7.78
CA SER A 380 -37.02 -11.03 -8.91
C SER A 380 -36.23 -9.81 -9.42
N ALA A 381 -34.91 -9.84 -9.30
CA ALA A 381 -34.05 -8.74 -9.74
C ALA A 381 -32.60 -9.18 -9.94
N GLN A 382 -31.83 -8.29 -10.55
CA GLN A 382 -30.37 -8.37 -10.59
C GLN A 382 -29.78 -7.37 -9.60
N SER A 383 -28.76 -7.78 -8.86
CA SER A 383 -27.98 -6.91 -7.97
C SER A 383 -26.51 -7.04 -8.36
N THR A 384 -25.94 -5.93 -8.81
CA THR A 384 -24.53 -5.85 -9.20
C THR A 384 -23.76 -5.09 -8.16
N MET A 385 -22.65 -5.67 -7.72
CA MET A 385 -21.64 -5.00 -6.94
C MET A 385 -20.42 -4.76 -7.83
N GLU A 386 -19.89 -3.55 -7.81
CA GLU A 386 -18.71 -3.15 -8.58
C GLU A 386 -17.65 -2.56 -7.67
N GLN A 387 -16.40 -2.86 -8.01
CA GLN A 387 -15.21 -2.39 -7.32
C GLN A 387 -14.22 -1.81 -8.32
N GLN A 388 -13.78 -0.59 -8.05
CA GLN A 388 -12.76 0.14 -8.81
C GLN A 388 -11.54 0.46 -7.93
N ALA A 389 -10.46 0.92 -8.56
CA ALA A 389 -9.21 1.35 -7.93
C ALA A 389 -8.44 0.26 -7.17
N ILE A 390 -8.60 -1.01 -7.57
CA ILE A 390 -7.80 -2.15 -7.12
C ILE A 390 -7.06 -2.72 -8.33
N TRP A 391 -5.74 -2.48 -8.39
CA TRP A 391 -4.94 -2.63 -9.61
C TRP A 391 -3.93 -3.77 -9.52
N PHE A 392 -4.41 -5.00 -9.53
CA PHE A 392 -3.54 -6.17 -9.70
C PHE A 392 -2.98 -6.18 -11.12
N ARG A 393 -1.67 -6.35 -11.26
CA ARG A 393 -1.07 -6.70 -12.54
C ARG A 393 -1.22 -8.20 -12.79
N VAL A 394 -1.75 -8.57 -13.95
CA VAL A 394 -2.20 -9.94 -14.24
C VAL A 394 -1.70 -10.45 -15.57
N ASN A 395 -1.71 -11.78 -15.70
CA ASN A 395 -1.49 -12.50 -16.95
C ASN A 395 -2.46 -13.68 -17.05
N ALA A 396 -2.34 -14.48 -18.11
CA ALA A 396 -3.21 -15.63 -18.37
C ALA A 396 -3.19 -16.72 -17.27
N ASP A 397 -2.14 -16.77 -16.45
CA ASP A 397 -1.97 -17.72 -15.34
C ASP A 397 -2.56 -17.22 -14.02
N SER A 398 -2.79 -15.90 -13.89
CA SER A 398 -3.50 -15.32 -12.75
C SER A 398 -4.91 -15.92 -12.64
N LYS A 399 -5.48 -15.92 -11.43
CA LYS A 399 -6.78 -16.55 -11.15
C LYS A 399 -7.68 -15.61 -10.38
N LEU A 400 -8.95 -15.52 -10.76
CA LEU A 400 -9.97 -14.89 -9.93
C LEU A 400 -10.50 -15.91 -8.91
N LEU A 401 -10.36 -15.60 -7.62
CA LEU A 401 -11.10 -16.24 -6.54
C LEU A 401 -12.43 -15.50 -6.34
N VAL A 402 -13.53 -16.25 -6.29
CA VAL A 402 -14.86 -15.75 -5.88
C VAL A 402 -15.46 -16.74 -4.89
N ASP A 403 -15.70 -16.28 -3.67
CA ASP A 403 -16.48 -17.00 -2.67
C ASP A 403 -17.93 -16.52 -2.71
N TYR A 404 -18.87 -17.41 -3.03
CA TYR A 404 -20.28 -17.04 -3.19
C TYR A 404 -21.24 -18.15 -2.78
N GLY A 405 -22.46 -17.78 -2.43
CA GLY A 405 -23.53 -18.72 -2.09
C GLY A 405 -24.89 -18.03 -2.03
N GLY A 406 -25.95 -18.79 -1.81
CA GLY A 406 -27.31 -18.27 -1.73
C GLY A 406 -28.33 -19.01 -2.59
N VAL A 407 -29.60 -18.73 -2.32
CA VAL A 407 -30.74 -19.37 -2.98
C VAL A 407 -31.93 -18.40 -2.98
N CYS A 408 -32.83 -18.58 -3.93
CA CYS A 408 -34.14 -17.93 -3.91
C CYS A 408 -35.02 -18.48 -2.79
N ASP A 409 -36.00 -17.70 -2.33
CA ASP A 409 -36.94 -18.08 -1.26
C ASP A 409 -37.83 -19.28 -1.67
N ASP A 410 -38.04 -19.48 -2.96
CA ASP A 410 -38.75 -20.63 -3.54
C ASP A 410 -37.84 -21.84 -3.82
N GLY A 411 -36.57 -21.78 -3.42
CA GLY A 411 -35.58 -22.86 -3.58
C GLY A 411 -34.90 -22.91 -4.95
N LYS A 412 -35.20 -21.96 -5.85
CA LYS A 412 -34.51 -21.85 -7.15
C LYS A 412 -33.07 -21.36 -7.00
N PRO A 413 -32.17 -21.80 -7.89
CA PRO A 413 -30.77 -21.39 -7.86
C PRO A 413 -30.57 -19.89 -8.14
N LEU A 414 -29.41 -19.38 -7.73
CA LEU A 414 -28.93 -18.03 -8.06
C LEU A 414 -27.76 -18.10 -9.03
N SER A 415 -27.76 -17.20 -10.02
CA SER A 415 -26.64 -17.03 -10.94
C SER A 415 -25.71 -15.92 -10.45
N PHE A 416 -24.40 -16.13 -10.64
CA PHE A 416 -23.34 -15.18 -10.32
C PHE A 416 -22.48 -14.96 -11.57
N LYS A 417 -22.34 -13.71 -11.98
CA LYS A 417 -21.67 -13.33 -13.25
C LYS A 417 -20.54 -12.33 -12.97
N PRO A 418 -19.30 -12.81 -12.77
CA PRO A 418 -18.15 -11.95 -12.62
C PRO A 418 -17.69 -11.37 -13.96
N VAL A 419 -17.26 -10.12 -13.93
CA VAL A 419 -16.71 -9.38 -15.06
C VAL A 419 -15.50 -8.60 -14.57
N LEU A 420 -14.42 -8.63 -15.35
CA LEU A 420 -13.19 -7.88 -15.15
C LEU A 420 -12.98 -6.92 -16.32
N GLU A 421 -12.63 -5.68 -16.02
CA GLU A 421 -12.07 -4.76 -17.01
C GLU A 421 -10.57 -4.74 -16.84
N LEU A 422 -9.86 -5.03 -17.93
CA LEU A 422 -8.41 -5.10 -17.99
C LEU A 422 -7.88 -3.99 -18.91
N SER A 423 -6.78 -3.37 -18.53
CA SER A 423 -6.10 -2.35 -19.35
C SER A 423 -4.59 -2.51 -19.31
N LYS A 424 -3.93 -2.16 -20.41
CA LYS A 424 -2.46 -2.12 -20.51
C LYS A 424 -1.83 -1.04 -19.63
N THR A 425 -2.63 -0.07 -19.19
CA THR A 425 -2.21 1.06 -18.39
C THR A 425 -3.21 1.28 -17.25
N LYS A 426 -2.79 1.96 -16.17
CA LYS A 426 -3.66 2.27 -15.02
C LYS A 426 -4.59 3.46 -15.30
N ASN A 427 -5.32 3.39 -16.40
CA ASN A 427 -6.28 4.38 -16.85
C ASN A 427 -7.55 3.67 -17.32
N ASP A 428 -8.66 4.37 -17.17
CA ASP A 428 -10.01 3.91 -17.52
C ASP A 428 -10.33 4.09 -19.02
N HIS A 429 -9.34 4.51 -19.80
CA HIS A 429 -9.42 4.59 -21.26
C HIS A 429 -8.84 3.30 -21.87
N ASP A 430 -9.41 2.84 -22.99
CA ASP A 430 -8.98 1.63 -23.71
C ASP A 430 -9.10 0.30 -22.93
N VAL A 431 -9.98 0.25 -21.93
CA VAL A 431 -10.28 -0.98 -21.18
C VAL A 431 -10.94 -2.06 -22.05
N VAL A 432 -10.58 -3.31 -21.82
CA VAL A 432 -11.21 -4.48 -22.42
C VAL A 432 -11.96 -5.27 -21.35
N ARG A 433 -13.25 -5.51 -21.60
CA ARG A 433 -14.15 -6.19 -20.66
C ARG A 433 -14.17 -7.70 -20.93
N TYR A 434 -13.87 -8.47 -19.89
CA TYR A 434 -13.78 -9.92 -19.88
C TYR A 434 -14.77 -10.50 -18.88
N ARG A 435 -15.43 -11.60 -19.24
CA ARG A 435 -16.39 -12.31 -18.40
C ARG A 435 -16.04 -13.79 -18.30
N CYS A 436 -16.53 -14.45 -17.26
CA CYS A 436 -16.58 -15.91 -17.20
C CYS A 436 -17.89 -16.38 -16.57
N GLY A 437 -18.26 -17.63 -16.84
CA GLY A 437 -19.36 -18.28 -16.14
C GLY A 437 -18.92 -18.81 -14.78
N LEU A 438 -19.84 -18.85 -13.81
CA LEU A 438 -19.71 -19.58 -12.56
C LEU A 438 -20.86 -20.60 -12.43
N PRO A 439 -20.65 -21.73 -11.72
CA PRO A 439 -21.75 -22.61 -11.32
C PRO A 439 -22.83 -21.83 -10.57
N GLU A 440 -24.10 -22.18 -10.80
CA GLU A 440 -25.19 -21.61 -10.01
C GLU A 440 -25.11 -22.04 -8.56
N SER A 441 -25.51 -21.15 -7.65
CA SER A 441 -25.65 -21.47 -6.23
C SER A 441 -27.04 -22.04 -5.96
N LYS A 442 -27.11 -23.20 -5.30
CA LYS A 442 -28.36 -23.93 -5.06
C LYS A 442 -28.82 -23.88 -3.60
N ASP A 443 -27.97 -23.41 -2.70
CA ASP A 443 -28.23 -23.34 -1.28
C ASP A 443 -27.38 -22.22 -0.63
N GLN A 444 -27.43 -22.13 0.71
CA GLN A 444 -26.68 -21.12 1.47
C GLN A 444 -25.22 -21.51 1.74
N ASN A 445 -24.73 -22.66 1.24
CA ASN A 445 -23.33 -23.06 1.39
C ASN A 445 -22.45 -22.22 0.46
N ILE A 446 -21.25 -21.90 0.93
CA ILE A 446 -20.29 -21.12 0.16
C ILE A 446 -19.56 -22.03 -0.83
N THR A 447 -19.63 -21.65 -2.09
CA THR A 447 -18.81 -22.19 -3.18
C THR A 447 -17.55 -21.34 -3.31
N HIS A 448 -16.41 -22.02 -3.33
CA HIS A 448 -15.09 -21.41 -3.55
C HIS A 448 -14.68 -21.62 -5.01
N SER A 449 -14.86 -20.62 -5.87
CA SER A 449 -14.49 -20.71 -7.28
C SER A 449 -13.15 -20.05 -7.56
N LEU A 450 -12.19 -20.83 -8.05
CA LEU A 450 -10.90 -20.35 -8.51
C LEU A 450 -10.79 -20.54 -10.04
N THR A 451 -10.95 -19.44 -10.79
CA THR A 451 -11.02 -19.46 -12.26
C THR A 451 -9.78 -18.80 -12.85
N PRO A 452 -8.97 -19.51 -13.68
CA PRO A 452 -7.84 -18.89 -14.36
C PRO A 452 -8.32 -17.85 -15.38
N LEU A 453 -7.57 -16.76 -15.51
CA LEU A 453 -7.90 -15.67 -16.43
C LEU A 453 -7.89 -16.16 -17.89
N SER A 454 -7.06 -17.16 -18.22
CA SER A 454 -7.10 -17.87 -19.51
C SER A 454 -8.42 -18.57 -19.86
N ALA A 455 -9.38 -18.67 -18.93
CA ALA A 455 -10.73 -19.16 -19.20
C ALA A 455 -11.75 -18.04 -19.43
N PHE A 456 -11.38 -16.77 -19.20
CA PHE A 456 -12.24 -15.63 -19.43
C PHE A 456 -12.34 -15.32 -20.93
N VAL A 457 -13.52 -14.86 -21.33
CA VAL A 457 -13.81 -14.47 -22.71
C VAL A 457 -14.16 -12.99 -22.79
N ARG A 458 -13.81 -12.36 -23.91
CA ARG A 458 -14.15 -10.97 -24.19
C ARG A 458 -15.67 -10.81 -24.29
N GLU A 459 -16.21 -9.76 -23.66
CA GLU A 459 -17.67 -9.53 -23.63
C GLU A 459 -18.21 -9.02 -24.98
N LYS A 460 -17.42 -8.23 -25.70
CA LYS A 460 -17.74 -7.66 -27.02
C LYS A 460 -16.58 -7.87 -27.98
N LYS A 461 -16.87 -7.87 -29.28
CA LYS A 461 -15.84 -7.95 -30.33
C LYS A 461 -14.96 -6.69 -30.35
N ALA A 462 -13.84 -6.77 -31.07
CA ALA A 462 -12.90 -5.66 -31.22
C ALA A 462 -13.52 -4.38 -31.81
N ASP A 463 -14.55 -4.53 -32.66
CA ASP A 463 -15.30 -3.42 -33.24
C ASP A 463 -16.42 -2.86 -32.33
N GLY A 464 -16.55 -3.39 -31.11
CA GLY A 464 -17.58 -3.01 -30.14
C GLY A 464 -18.93 -3.70 -30.34
N SER A 465 -19.11 -4.52 -31.37
CA SER A 465 -20.34 -5.28 -31.59
C SER A 465 -20.47 -6.45 -30.59
N PRO A 466 -21.69 -6.84 -30.20
CA PRO A 466 -21.89 -7.96 -29.27
C PRO A 466 -21.62 -9.31 -29.94
N TYR A 467 -21.22 -10.30 -29.14
CA TYR A 467 -21.30 -11.71 -29.55
C TYR A 467 -22.74 -12.21 -29.46
N ILE A 468 -23.12 -13.15 -30.33
CA ILE A 468 -24.41 -13.84 -30.25
C ILE A 468 -24.18 -15.14 -29.47
N ILE A 469 -24.37 -15.07 -28.15
CA ILE A 469 -24.13 -16.17 -27.22
C ILE A 469 -25.45 -16.72 -26.68
N ALA A 470 -25.41 -17.91 -26.07
CA ALA A 470 -26.52 -18.48 -25.33
C ALA A 470 -27.04 -17.50 -24.26
N ASP A 471 -28.29 -17.06 -24.42
CA ASP A 471 -28.98 -16.16 -23.49
C ASP A 471 -30.48 -16.50 -23.47
N SER A 472 -31.09 -16.59 -22.30
CA SER A 472 -32.48 -17.03 -22.17
C SER A 472 -33.48 -16.07 -22.81
N ARG A 473 -33.10 -14.80 -22.97
CA ARG A 473 -33.94 -13.77 -23.59
C ARG A 473 -34.05 -13.94 -25.10
N ILE A 474 -33.17 -14.70 -25.74
CA ILE A 474 -33.21 -14.94 -27.19
C ILE A 474 -33.71 -16.32 -27.58
N VAL A 475 -33.99 -17.20 -26.61
CA VAL A 475 -34.43 -18.58 -26.88
C VAL A 475 -35.90 -18.74 -26.54
N VAL A 476 -36.72 -19.09 -27.54
CA VAL A 476 -38.16 -19.33 -27.39
C VAL A 476 -38.46 -20.78 -27.77
N PRO A 477 -38.54 -21.71 -26.80
CA PRO A 477 -38.93 -23.08 -27.07
C PRO A 477 -40.40 -23.18 -27.47
N TYR A 478 -40.74 -24.16 -28.31
CA TYR A 478 -42.11 -24.47 -28.71
C TYR A 478 -42.37 -25.99 -28.68
N GLY A 479 -43.64 -26.38 -28.70
CA GLY A 479 -44.02 -27.79 -28.52
C GLY A 479 -43.79 -28.22 -27.07
N ALA A 480 -43.21 -29.40 -26.87
CA ALA A 480 -42.77 -29.91 -25.58
C ALA A 480 -41.27 -29.68 -25.30
N ALA A 481 -40.57 -28.89 -26.13
CA ALA A 481 -39.16 -28.60 -25.90
C ALA A 481 -38.93 -27.80 -24.61
N THR A 482 -37.82 -28.10 -23.94
CA THR A 482 -37.35 -27.35 -22.78
C THR A 482 -35.97 -26.76 -23.03
N SER A 483 -35.75 -25.55 -22.53
CA SER A 483 -34.52 -24.79 -22.68
C SER A 483 -34.00 -24.40 -21.30
N GLU A 484 -32.73 -24.71 -21.02
CA GLU A 484 -32.07 -24.40 -19.75
C GLU A 484 -30.71 -23.75 -20.01
N MET A 485 -30.32 -22.80 -19.15
CA MET A 485 -28.98 -22.21 -19.18
C MET A 485 -28.08 -22.97 -18.21
N LEU A 486 -27.02 -23.58 -18.70
CA LEU A 486 -26.13 -24.41 -17.90
C LEU A 486 -24.72 -23.86 -17.90
N TYR A 487 -24.06 -23.91 -16.74
CA TYR A 487 -22.62 -23.69 -16.67
C TYR A 487 -21.88 -24.90 -17.26
N SER A 488 -20.99 -24.66 -18.22
CA SER A 488 -20.09 -25.69 -18.75
C SER A 488 -18.65 -25.28 -18.56
N THR A 489 -17.85 -26.24 -18.11
CA THR A 489 -16.40 -26.22 -18.31
C THR A 489 -16.10 -26.87 -19.66
N ASP A 490 -14.99 -26.50 -20.30
CA ASP A 490 -14.44 -27.19 -21.48
C ASP A 490 -15.17 -26.93 -22.82
N ILE A 491 -15.83 -25.77 -22.97
CA ILE A 491 -16.38 -25.34 -24.26
C ILE A 491 -15.20 -25.04 -25.20
N LEU A 492 -15.04 -25.86 -26.25
CA LEU A 492 -13.88 -25.80 -27.15
C LEU A 492 -12.55 -25.76 -26.38
N ILE A 493 -12.34 -26.75 -25.51
CA ILE A 493 -11.13 -27.01 -24.69
C ILE A 493 -11.08 -26.25 -23.36
N THR A 494 -11.02 -24.92 -23.33
CA THR A 494 -10.68 -24.18 -22.07
C THR A 494 -11.73 -23.18 -21.59
N ARG A 495 -12.74 -22.82 -22.39
CA ARG A 495 -13.72 -21.80 -21.99
C ARG A 495 -14.63 -22.31 -20.87
N ARG A 496 -14.89 -21.43 -19.91
CA ARG A 496 -15.83 -21.65 -18.81
C ARG A 496 -16.92 -20.60 -18.89
N ASP A 497 -18.11 -21.03 -19.32
CA ASP A 497 -19.18 -20.10 -19.63
C ASP A 497 -20.56 -20.76 -19.53
N THR A 498 -21.60 -19.98 -19.73
CA THR A 498 -22.98 -20.44 -19.85
C THR A 498 -23.28 -20.90 -21.28
N ILE A 499 -23.88 -22.07 -21.40
CA ILE A 499 -24.43 -22.66 -22.63
C ILE A 499 -25.95 -22.74 -22.51
N ASN A 500 -26.62 -22.95 -23.62
CA ASN A 500 -28.02 -23.36 -23.61
C ASN A 500 -28.13 -24.84 -23.94
N GLN A 501 -28.76 -25.60 -23.05
CA GLN A 501 -29.22 -26.95 -23.32
C GLN A 501 -30.66 -26.91 -23.81
N LEU A 502 -30.89 -27.49 -24.98
CA LEU A 502 -32.20 -27.67 -25.56
C LEU A 502 -32.52 -29.16 -25.62
N VAL A 503 -33.65 -29.55 -25.03
CA VAL A 503 -34.19 -30.91 -25.05
C VAL A 503 -35.47 -30.91 -25.88
N CYS A 504 -35.51 -31.71 -26.94
CA CYS A 504 -36.62 -31.73 -27.91
C CYS A 504 -37.18 -33.14 -28.11
N GLY A 505 -38.51 -33.26 -28.28
CA GLY A 505 -39.11 -34.40 -28.96
C GLY A 505 -39.00 -34.30 -30.49
N GLU A 506 -39.74 -35.16 -31.20
CA GLU A 506 -39.66 -35.29 -32.68
C GLU A 506 -40.06 -34.01 -33.44
N ASP A 507 -41.11 -33.31 -33.00
CA ASP A 507 -41.64 -32.11 -33.67
C ASP A 507 -41.38 -30.81 -32.87
N ASP A 508 -40.60 -30.89 -31.79
CA ASP A 508 -40.33 -29.78 -30.89
C ASP A 508 -39.02 -29.05 -31.25
N GLY A 509 -38.88 -27.81 -30.81
CA GLY A 509 -37.68 -27.03 -31.09
C GLY A 509 -37.64 -25.70 -30.37
N ALA A 510 -36.71 -24.85 -30.78
CA ALA A 510 -36.63 -23.48 -30.29
C ALA A 510 -36.33 -22.49 -31.41
N VAL A 511 -36.90 -21.30 -31.28
CA VAL A 511 -36.51 -20.12 -32.06
C VAL A 511 -35.38 -19.41 -31.31
N ILE A 512 -34.30 -19.08 -32.02
CA ILE A 512 -33.19 -18.26 -31.52
C ILE A 512 -33.25 -16.92 -32.25
N GLY A 513 -33.54 -15.87 -31.51
CA GLY A 513 -33.72 -14.52 -32.01
C GLY A 513 -32.48 -13.65 -32.02
N PHE A 514 -32.44 -12.70 -32.96
CA PHE A 514 -31.38 -11.68 -33.00
C PHE A 514 -31.84 -10.32 -32.44
N TRP A 515 -32.95 -10.27 -31.71
CA TRP A 515 -33.56 -9.04 -31.17
C TRP A 515 -32.78 -8.36 -30.02
N LEU A 516 -31.66 -8.93 -29.56
CA LEU A 516 -30.71 -8.22 -28.69
C LEU A 516 -29.64 -7.45 -29.47
N LEU A 517 -29.58 -7.62 -30.80
CA LEU A 517 -28.70 -6.83 -31.67
C LEU A 517 -29.38 -5.50 -32.03
N ALA A 518 -28.60 -4.45 -32.26
CA ALA A 518 -29.13 -3.13 -32.60
C ALA A 518 -30.01 -3.11 -33.87
N THR A 519 -29.71 -3.98 -34.84
CA THR A 519 -30.46 -4.15 -36.09
C THR A 519 -31.62 -5.15 -35.97
N ASN A 520 -31.69 -5.89 -34.86
CA ASN A 520 -32.49 -7.10 -34.69
C ASN A 520 -32.21 -8.19 -35.75
N LYS A 521 -31.10 -8.09 -36.49
CA LYS A 521 -30.78 -8.98 -37.62
C LYS A 521 -29.31 -9.39 -37.64
N SER A 522 -29.01 -10.57 -38.15
CA SER A 522 -27.64 -11.04 -38.37
C SER A 522 -27.51 -11.96 -39.58
N GLU A 523 -26.37 -11.88 -40.27
CA GLU A 523 -25.95 -12.91 -41.22
C GLU A 523 -25.45 -14.14 -40.46
N VAL A 524 -26.05 -15.31 -40.69
CA VAL A 524 -25.66 -16.57 -40.01
C VAL A 524 -24.60 -17.31 -40.83
N LYS A 525 -23.42 -17.51 -40.23
CA LYS A 525 -22.19 -18.05 -40.85
C LYS A 525 -21.66 -19.28 -40.16
N SER A 526 -21.92 -19.42 -38.85
CA SER A 526 -21.44 -20.58 -38.09
C SER A 526 -22.29 -20.82 -36.85
N PHE A 527 -22.19 -22.03 -36.30
CA PHE A 527 -22.86 -22.43 -35.07
C PHE A 527 -21.91 -23.29 -34.23
N THR A 528 -21.73 -22.94 -32.95
CA THR A 528 -20.88 -23.68 -32.02
C THR A 528 -21.73 -24.47 -31.04
N TYR A 529 -21.61 -25.78 -31.07
CA TYR A 529 -22.49 -26.72 -30.37
C TYR A 529 -21.80 -28.04 -30.03
N ARG A 530 -22.45 -28.83 -29.19
CA ARG A 530 -22.32 -30.29 -29.13
C ARG A 530 -23.70 -30.92 -29.10
N SER A 531 -23.85 -32.02 -29.80
CA SER A 531 -25.02 -32.90 -29.73
C SER A 531 -24.55 -34.32 -29.45
N TYR A 532 -25.45 -35.20 -29.04
CA TYR A 532 -25.09 -36.54 -28.62
C TYR A 532 -25.25 -37.52 -29.79
N GLU A 533 -26.35 -38.26 -29.84
CA GLU A 533 -26.59 -39.26 -30.90
C GLU A 533 -27.47 -38.74 -32.04
N ASP A 534 -28.08 -37.55 -31.87
CA ASP A 534 -29.10 -37.02 -32.77
C ASP A 534 -28.55 -35.93 -33.69
N ASP A 535 -28.93 -36.00 -34.97
CA ASP A 535 -28.78 -34.93 -35.94
C ASP A 535 -29.88 -33.87 -35.74
N TYR A 536 -29.52 -32.61 -35.92
CA TYR A 536 -30.40 -31.46 -35.87
C TYR A 536 -30.46 -30.76 -37.23
N ASN A 537 -31.47 -29.90 -37.43
CA ASN A 537 -31.44 -28.92 -38.49
C ASN A 537 -31.70 -27.50 -37.94
N ILE A 538 -31.02 -26.52 -38.54
CA ILE A 538 -31.31 -25.10 -38.35
C ILE A 538 -32.13 -24.64 -39.56
N ARG A 539 -33.35 -24.17 -39.33
CA ARG A 539 -34.28 -23.66 -40.34
C ARG A 539 -34.28 -22.14 -40.36
N ILE A 540 -34.43 -21.60 -41.57
CA ILE A 540 -34.56 -20.18 -41.84
C ILE A 540 -35.70 -19.92 -42.82
N ILE A 541 -36.20 -18.68 -42.86
CA ILE A 541 -37.09 -18.19 -43.90
C ILE A 541 -36.34 -17.10 -44.67
N ASP A 542 -36.29 -17.22 -45.99
CA ASP A 542 -35.61 -16.25 -46.85
C ASP A 542 -36.49 -15.01 -47.13
N ASP A 543 -35.93 -13.98 -47.77
CA ASP A 543 -36.62 -12.70 -48.04
C ASP A 543 -37.87 -12.86 -48.92
N ASN A 544 -37.98 -13.98 -49.65
CA ASN A 544 -39.12 -14.30 -50.50
C ASN A 544 -40.16 -15.18 -49.79
N GLY A 545 -39.91 -15.59 -48.55
CA GLY A 545 -40.81 -16.42 -47.73
C GLY A 545 -40.57 -17.92 -47.83
N TRP A 546 -39.55 -18.39 -48.56
CA TRP A 546 -39.22 -19.81 -48.68
C TRP A 546 -38.45 -20.30 -47.46
N ARG A 547 -38.82 -21.49 -46.98
CA ARG A 547 -38.16 -22.15 -45.84
C ARG A 547 -37.02 -23.02 -46.31
N TRP A 548 -35.85 -22.81 -45.70
CA TRP A 548 -34.62 -23.56 -45.97
C TRP A 548 -34.04 -24.11 -44.67
N TRP A 549 -33.11 -25.06 -44.77
CA TRP A 549 -32.46 -25.61 -43.59
C TRP A 549 -31.00 -26.04 -43.84
N TRP A 550 -30.19 -25.95 -42.78
CA TRP A 550 -28.84 -26.52 -42.69
C TRP A 550 -28.86 -27.79 -41.83
N MET A 551 -28.09 -28.80 -42.24
CA MET A 551 -27.86 -29.99 -41.41
C MET A 551 -26.85 -29.68 -40.30
N ILE A 552 -27.14 -30.13 -39.08
CA ILE A 552 -26.30 -30.02 -37.89
C ILE A 552 -26.03 -31.45 -37.39
N PRO A 553 -24.91 -32.07 -37.80
CA PRO A 553 -24.65 -33.47 -37.48
C PRO A 553 -24.47 -33.78 -35.99
N ALA A 554 -24.74 -35.01 -35.57
CA ALA A 554 -24.38 -35.54 -34.26
C ALA A 554 -22.87 -35.38 -33.99
N THR A 555 -22.50 -34.87 -32.81
CA THR A 555 -21.09 -34.68 -32.42
C THR A 555 -20.60 -35.66 -31.35
N HIS A 556 -21.46 -36.58 -30.89
CA HIS A 556 -21.16 -37.56 -29.84
C HIS A 556 -20.61 -36.94 -28.56
N GLY A 557 -21.12 -35.76 -28.19
CA GLY A 557 -20.76 -35.02 -26.98
C GLY A 557 -19.54 -34.11 -27.12
N GLU A 558 -18.87 -34.09 -28.26
CA GLU A 558 -17.71 -33.22 -28.50
C GLU A 558 -18.14 -31.82 -28.98
N TRP A 559 -17.49 -30.78 -28.46
CA TRP A 559 -17.73 -29.41 -28.92
C TRP A 559 -17.12 -29.17 -30.30
N THR A 560 -17.90 -28.60 -31.21
CA THR A 560 -17.46 -28.24 -32.56
C THR A 560 -18.10 -26.94 -33.03
N THR A 561 -17.55 -26.37 -34.10
CA THR A 561 -18.13 -25.23 -34.82
C THR A 561 -18.37 -25.63 -36.26
N ILE A 562 -19.62 -25.61 -36.70
CA ILE A 562 -19.99 -25.87 -38.09
C ILE A 562 -20.07 -24.55 -38.87
N THR A 563 -19.54 -24.54 -40.09
CA THR A 563 -19.71 -23.43 -41.04
C THR A 563 -21.04 -23.58 -41.76
N LEU A 564 -21.84 -22.51 -41.76
CA LEU A 564 -23.15 -22.41 -42.39
C LEU A 564 -23.05 -21.51 -43.62
N SER A 565 -22.97 -22.13 -44.80
CA SER A 565 -22.92 -21.41 -46.08
C SER A 565 -24.27 -21.49 -46.78
N SER A 566 -24.66 -20.42 -47.49
CA SER A 566 -25.88 -20.38 -48.30
C SER A 566 -25.92 -21.49 -49.36
N ASP A 567 -24.78 -21.92 -49.90
CA ASP A 567 -24.68 -22.99 -50.90
C ASP A 567 -25.04 -24.38 -50.34
N THR A 568 -25.06 -24.52 -49.00
CA THR A 568 -25.40 -25.77 -48.31
C THR A 568 -26.83 -25.82 -47.80
N LEU A 569 -27.60 -24.73 -47.96
CA LEU A 569 -29.00 -24.68 -47.59
C LEU A 569 -29.83 -25.61 -48.48
N ARG A 570 -30.69 -26.39 -47.84
CA ARG A 570 -31.61 -27.29 -48.51
C ARG A 570 -33.02 -26.75 -48.43
N LEU A 571 -33.72 -26.74 -49.56
CA LEU A 571 -35.12 -26.30 -49.61
C LEU A 571 -35.97 -27.28 -48.80
N SER A 572 -36.74 -26.77 -47.84
CA SER A 572 -37.63 -27.60 -47.03
C SER A 572 -38.73 -28.25 -47.90
N GLY A 573 -39.07 -29.50 -47.58
CA GLY A 573 -40.21 -30.19 -48.19
C GLY A 573 -41.54 -29.49 -47.89
N TYR A 574 -41.66 -28.98 -46.65
CA TYR A 574 -42.81 -28.23 -46.14
C TYR A 574 -42.57 -26.71 -46.28
N GLN A 575 -43.51 -26.02 -46.92
CA GLN A 575 -43.46 -24.59 -47.22
C GLN A 575 -44.75 -23.92 -46.74
N PRO A 576 -44.75 -23.27 -45.55
CA PRO A 576 -45.97 -22.71 -44.97
C PRO A 576 -46.47 -21.44 -45.68
N ASN A 577 -45.57 -20.69 -46.32
CA ASN A 577 -45.87 -19.41 -46.96
C ASN A 577 -46.07 -19.52 -48.48
N HIS A 578 -45.90 -20.72 -49.05
CA HIS A 578 -46.02 -20.97 -50.49
C HIS A 578 -46.94 -22.17 -50.75
N PRO A 579 -47.99 -22.04 -51.59
CA PRO A 579 -48.76 -23.19 -52.03
C PRO A 579 -47.88 -24.16 -52.85
N SER A 580 -48.26 -25.44 -52.88
CA SER A 580 -47.49 -26.49 -53.59
C SER A 580 -47.37 -26.27 -55.11
N SER A 581 -48.10 -25.32 -55.68
CA SER A 581 -48.07 -24.92 -57.08
C SER A 581 -46.97 -23.91 -57.42
N ASP A 582 -46.40 -23.21 -56.43
CA ASP A 582 -45.37 -22.20 -56.68
C ASP A 582 -44.09 -22.86 -57.21
N PRO A 583 -43.41 -22.25 -58.20
CA PRO A 583 -42.15 -22.76 -58.70
C PRO A 583 -41.10 -22.73 -57.58
N ARG A 584 -40.55 -23.91 -57.26
CA ARG A 584 -39.54 -24.06 -56.21
C ARG A 584 -38.24 -23.35 -56.63
N PRO A 585 -37.66 -22.50 -55.78
CA PRO A 585 -36.41 -21.80 -56.07
C PRO A 585 -35.20 -22.76 -56.01
N ASP A 586 -34.18 -22.47 -56.81
CA ASP A 586 -32.94 -23.26 -56.85
C ASP A 586 -31.91 -22.80 -55.80
N ALA A 587 -32.06 -21.58 -55.25
CA ALA A 587 -31.17 -21.00 -54.24
C ALA A 587 -31.94 -20.04 -53.30
N PRO A 588 -31.52 -19.92 -52.03
CA PRO A 588 -32.11 -19.00 -51.07
C PRO A 588 -31.75 -17.54 -51.39
N VAL A 589 -32.64 -16.60 -51.03
CA VAL A 589 -32.38 -15.15 -51.15
C VAL A 589 -32.48 -14.50 -49.78
N TYR A 590 -31.35 -14.24 -49.13
CA TYR A 590 -31.29 -13.51 -47.87
C TYR A 590 -29.95 -12.80 -47.71
N SER A 591 -29.91 -11.71 -46.94
CA SER A 591 -28.66 -11.09 -46.48
C SER A 591 -28.48 -11.19 -44.97
N GLU A 592 -29.53 -10.94 -44.20
CA GLU A 592 -29.54 -11.05 -42.74
C GLU A 592 -30.90 -11.61 -42.30
N LEU A 593 -30.90 -12.39 -41.21
CA LEU A 593 -32.07 -13.04 -40.66
C LEU A 593 -32.49 -12.35 -39.36
N GLU A 594 -33.77 -12.42 -39.00
CA GLU A 594 -34.30 -11.93 -37.71
C GLU A 594 -34.21 -13.01 -36.61
N ASP A 595 -34.32 -14.28 -37.02
CA ASP A 595 -34.22 -15.44 -36.16
C ASP A 595 -33.79 -16.68 -36.97
N ILE A 596 -33.47 -17.74 -36.23
CA ILE A 596 -33.31 -19.09 -36.74
C ILE A 596 -34.13 -20.06 -35.88
N THR A 597 -34.54 -21.19 -36.44
CA THR A 597 -35.22 -22.26 -35.68
C THR A 597 -34.35 -23.50 -35.61
N ILE A 598 -34.15 -24.07 -34.43
CA ILE A 598 -33.40 -25.32 -34.24
C ILE A 598 -34.32 -26.44 -33.74
N LEU A 599 -34.18 -27.63 -34.32
CA LEU A 599 -34.95 -28.83 -33.96
C LEU A 599 -34.28 -30.11 -34.49
N PRO A 600 -34.66 -31.30 -34.00
CA PRO A 600 -34.15 -32.57 -34.50
C PRO A 600 -34.45 -32.76 -35.99
N ASP A 601 -33.55 -33.45 -36.70
CA ASP A 601 -33.77 -33.79 -38.11
C ASP A 601 -34.74 -34.96 -38.29
N THR A 602 -34.67 -35.91 -37.35
CA THR A 602 -35.50 -37.11 -37.33
C THR A 602 -35.96 -37.42 -35.91
N THR A 603 -36.79 -38.46 -35.77
CA THR A 603 -37.20 -38.98 -34.46
C THR A 603 -35.96 -39.28 -33.59
N PRO A 604 -35.92 -38.83 -32.32
CA PRO A 604 -34.77 -39.06 -31.45
C PRO A 604 -34.35 -40.54 -31.40
N VAL A 605 -33.04 -40.79 -31.44
CA VAL A 605 -32.43 -42.14 -31.49
C VAL A 605 -32.80 -42.98 -30.27
N ASP A 606 -32.93 -42.34 -29.10
CA ASP A 606 -33.34 -42.99 -27.85
C ASP A 606 -34.87 -43.22 -27.75
N GLY A 607 -35.64 -42.69 -28.71
CA GLY A 607 -37.10 -42.74 -28.74
C GLY A 607 -37.80 -41.84 -27.73
N VAL A 608 -37.07 -40.98 -27.03
CA VAL A 608 -37.57 -40.11 -25.96
C VAL A 608 -37.29 -38.65 -26.24
N ALA A 609 -36.02 -38.24 -26.35
CA ALA A 609 -35.65 -36.85 -26.53
C ALA A 609 -34.25 -36.70 -27.14
N ALA A 610 -34.13 -35.77 -28.09
CA ALA A 610 -32.84 -35.32 -28.59
C ALA A 610 -32.32 -34.17 -27.73
N ILE A 611 -31.02 -34.13 -27.46
CA ILE A 611 -30.36 -33.09 -26.67
C ILE A 611 -29.27 -32.40 -27.50
N ILE A 612 -29.28 -31.07 -27.50
CA ILE A 612 -28.20 -30.23 -28.04
C ILE A 612 -27.83 -29.14 -27.05
N ASP A 613 -26.52 -29.01 -26.83
CA ASP A 613 -25.94 -27.90 -26.09
C ASP A 613 -25.29 -26.93 -27.08
N TRP A 614 -25.63 -25.65 -27.03
CA TRP A 614 -25.02 -24.65 -27.90
C TRP A 614 -24.49 -23.45 -27.15
N TYR A 615 -23.45 -22.83 -27.72
CA TYR A 615 -22.71 -21.75 -27.08
C TYR A 615 -22.87 -20.42 -27.79
N CYS A 616 -22.60 -20.36 -29.10
CA CYS A 616 -22.65 -19.11 -29.86
C CYS A 616 -22.93 -19.31 -31.34
N ILE A 617 -23.40 -18.24 -31.97
CA ILE A 617 -23.61 -18.10 -33.42
C ILE A 617 -22.53 -17.15 -33.97
N ASN A 618 -21.98 -17.49 -35.14
CA ASN A 618 -20.96 -16.75 -35.89
C ASN A 618 -19.56 -16.70 -35.26
N ASP A 619 -19.38 -15.87 -34.24
CA ASP A 619 -18.08 -15.56 -33.69
C ASP A 619 -17.95 -16.16 -32.30
N ILE A 620 -16.90 -16.96 -32.10
CA ILE A 620 -16.58 -17.52 -30.79
C ILE A 620 -15.95 -16.41 -29.95
N PRO A 621 -16.46 -16.14 -28.72
CA PRO A 621 -15.81 -15.21 -27.80
C PRO A 621 -14.31 -15.48 -27.63
N GLU A 622 -13.51 -14.43 -27.83
CA GLU A 622 -12.05 -14.47 -27.75
C GLU A 622 -11.62 -14.70 -26.30
N LEU A 623 -10.68 -15.62 -26.08
CA LEU A 623 -10.10 -15.86 -24.76
C LEU A 623 -9.11 -14.73 -24.39
N TYR A 624 -8.98 -14.47 -23.09
CA TYR A 624 -7.82 -13.76 -22.59
C TYR A 624 -6.57 -14.65 -22.74
N THR A 625 -5.57 -14.17 -23.47
CA THR A 625 -4.42 -14.98 -23.91
C THR A 625 -3.08 -14.33 -23.62
N ASP A 626 -3.05 -13.19 -22.93
CA ASP A 626 -1.79 -12.50 -22.67
C ASP A 626 -0.95 -13.25 -21.64
N ALA A 627 -0.01 -14.03 -22.18
CA ALA A 627 0.95 -14.80 -21.40
C ALA A 627 2.13 -13.95 -20.93
N ASP A 628 2.47 -12.89 -21.67
CA ASP A 628 3.60 -12.00 -21.35
C ASP A 628 3.27 -11.11 -20.15
N GLY A 629 1.98 -10.80 -19.96
CA GLY A 629 1.45 -10.24 -18.73
C GLY A 629 1.78 -8.77 -18.55
N ASP A 630 0.84 -7.90 -18.89
CA ASP A 630 0.97 -6.44 -18.70
C ASP A 630 -0.37 -5.74 -18.47
N ASP A 631 -1.43 -6.49 -18.18
CA ASP A 631 -2.72 -5.89 -17.91
C ASP A 631 -2.89 -5.62 -16.42
N TYR A 632 -3.57 -4.52 -16.11
CA TYR A 632 -4.03 -4.14 -14.79
C TYR A 632 -5.52 -4.37 -14.69
N THR A 633 -5.97 -4.94 -13.58
CA THR A 633 -7.39 -4.93 -13.23
C THR A 633 -7.82 -3.50 -12.99
N MET A 634 -8.80 -3.01 -13.73
CA MET A 634 -9.35 -1.65 -13.55
C MET A 634 -10.63 -1.69 -12.73
N THR A 635 -11.51 -2.62 -13.09
CA THR A 635 -12.83 -2.81 -12.50
C THR A 635 -13.09 -4.30 -12.31
N PHE A 636 -13.66 -4.67 -11.16
CA PHE A 636 -14.30 -5.96 -10.95
C PHE A 636 -15.77 -5.73 -10.65
N SER A 637 -16.66 -6.40 -11.37
CA SER A 637 -18.08 -6.42 -11.04
C SER A 637 -18.60 -7.84 -10.95
N ILE A 638 -19.56 -8.08 -10.05
CA ILE A 638 -20.28 -9.33 -9.97
C ILE A 638 -21.78 -9.06 -9.93
N THR A 639 -22.50 -9.62 -10.89
CA THR A 639 -23.96 -9.53 -10.97
C THR A 639 -24.59 -10.82 -10.44
N ILE A 640 -25.51 -10.66 -9.51
CA ILE A 640 -26.31 -11.72 -8.90
C ILE A 640 -27.72 -11.62 -9.46
N ALA A 641 -28.27 -12.71 -9.98
CA ALA A 641 -29.64 -12.73 -10.48
C ALA A 641 -30.42 -13.93 -9.95
N GLY A 642 -31.65 -13.65 -9.51
CA GLY A 642 -32.65 -14.64 -9.08
C GLY A 642 -34.02 -14.33 -9.67
N GLU A 643 -34.80 -15.39 -9.91
CA GLU A 643 -36.15 -15.31 -10.53
C GLU A 643 -37.27 -15.01 -9.52
N SER A 644 -36.93 -14.92 -8.23
CA SER A 644 -37.85 -14.62 -7.13
C SER A 644 -37.06 -13.93 -6.00
N PRO A 645 -37.69 -13.46 -4.91
CA PRO A 645 -36.95 -12.90 -3.77
C PRO A 645 -35.85 -13.87 -3.30
N TYR A 646 -34.67 -13.34 -2.92
CA TYR A 646 -33.52 -14.19 -2.62
C TYR A 646 -32.60 -13.64 -1.55
N THR A 647 -31.77 -14.53 -1.01
CA THR A 647 -30.66 -14.18 -0.13
C THR A 647 -29.37 -14.78 -0.68
N ALA A 648 -28.47 -13.88 -1.08
CA ALA A 648 -27.11 -14.21 -1.55
C ALA A 648 -26.07 -13.90 -0.48
N GLN A 649 -24.93 -14.58 -0.59
CA GLN A 649 -23.73 -14.40 0.23
C GLN A 649 -22.51 -14.22 -0.67
N LEU A 650 -21.65 -13.27 -0.33
CA LEU A 650 -20.38 -13.01 -1.01
C LEU A 650 -19.24 -12.93 0.01
N GLY A 651 -18.15 -13.65 -0.24
CA GLY A 651 -16.95 -13.70 0.60
C GLY A 651 -15.79 -12.94 -0.02
N ASP A 652 -14.61 -13.57 -0.03
CA ASP A 652 -13.45 -13.02 -0.69
C ASP A 652 -13.61 -13.07 -2.22
N CYS A 653 -13.45 -11.92 -2.86
CA CYS A 653 -13.27 -11.78 -4.30
C CYS A 653 -11.90 -11.13 -4.53
N VAL A 654 -10.94 -11.84 -5.14
CA VAL A 654 -9.56 -11.34 -5.27
C VAL A 654 -8.80 -12.06 -6.38
N ILE A 655 -7.80 -11.40 -6.97
CA ILE A 655 -6.85 -12.07 -7.85
C ILE A 655 -5.81 -12.85 -7.03
N LYS A 656 -5.59 -14.11 -7.40
CA LYS A 656 -4.49 -14.95 -6.94
C LYS A 656 -3.48 -15.11 -8.07
N ASP A 657 -2.23 -15.39 -7.68
CA ASP A 657 -1.12 -15.56 -8.62
C ASP A 657 -0.98 -14.34 -9.56
N TYR A 658 -1.16 -13.14 -9.01
CA TYR A 658 -0.91 -11.87 -9.72
C TYR A 658 0.60 -11.62 -9.83
N LEU A 659 1.00 -10.77 -10.77
CA LEU A 659 2.37 -10.34 -10.94
C LEU A 659 2.72 -9.32 -9.85
N LEU A 660 3.75 -9.61 -9.05
CA LEU A 660 4.12 -8.81 -7.87
C LEU A 660 4.74 -7.42 -8.20
N ASN A 661 4.85 -7.09 -9.49
CA ASN A 661 5.46 -5.86 -10.00
C ASN A 661 4.40 -4.88 -10.54
N SER A 662 3.27 -4.74 -9.85
CA SER A 662 2.21 -3.76 -10.17
C SER A 662 2.68 -2.30 -10.07
N LEU A 663 3.78 -2.05 -9.35
CA LEU A 663 4.46 -0.76 -9.29
C LEU A 663 5.93 -0.92 -9.68
N HIS A 664 6.52 0.14 -10.20
CA HIS A 664 7.95 0.17 -10.50
C HIS A 664 8.79 -0.24 -9.27
N TYR A 665 9.76 -1.12 -9.50
CA TYR A 665 10.67 -1.67 -8.49
C TYR A 665 10.01 -2.53 -7.38
N THR A 666 8.79 -3.02 -7.62
CA THR A 666 8.13 -4.00 -6.74
C THR A 666 8.18 -5.41 -7.35
N PRO A 667 8.22 -6.49 -6.53
CA PRO A 667 8.43 -6.44 -5.09
C PRO A 667 9.89 -6.12 -4.80
N GLY A 668 10.17 -5.42 -3.71
CA GLY A 668 11.56 -5.09 -3.33
C GLY A 668 11.65 -3.77 -2.60
N THR A 669 11.36 -2.67 -3.29
CA THR A 669 11.35 -1.33 -2.69
C THR A 669 10.32 -1.24 -1.58
N ILE A 670 10.75 -0.74 -0.43
CA ILE A 670 9.94 -0.63 0.77
C ILE A 670 9.39 0.81 0.89
N PRO A 671 8.07 0.98 1.08
CA PRO A 671 7.47 2.29 1.33
C PRO A 671 7.91 2.87 2.68
N PHE A 672 7.75 4.17 2.89
CA PHE A 672 8.12 4.82 4.15
C PHE A 672 7.34 4.26 5.36
N SER A 673 6.01 4.30 5.33
CA SER A 673 5.18 3.64 6.35
C SER A 673 3.84 3.20 5.80
N ASN A 674 3.16 2.32 6.53
CA ASN A 674 1.78 1.91 6.24
C ASN A 674 0.81 2.51 7.26
N ILE A 675 -0.44 2.67 6.82
CA ILE A 675 -1.59 2.84 7.73
C ILE A 675 -2.30 1.50 7.77
N THR A 676 -2.39 0.90 8.95
CA THR A 676 -3.18 -0.31 9.10
C THR A 676 -4.59 0.05 9.53
N ASP A 677 -5.58 -0.48 8.81
CA ASP A 677 -6.96 -0.47 9.27
C ASP A 677 -7.22 -1.77 10.04
N PRO A 678 -7.30 -1.74 11.39
CA PRO A 678 -7.57 -2.94 12.19
C PRO A 678 -8.95 -3.53 11.93
N TYR A 679 -9.91 -2.72 11.48
CA TYR A 679 -11.28 -3.14 11.27
C TYR A 679 -11.48 -3.81 9.91
N ALA A 680 -10.71 -3.41 8.90
CA ALA A 680 -10.75 -4.01 7.56
C ALA A 680 -9.62 -5.04 7.31
N ASN A 681 -8.61 -5.11 8.19
CA ASN A 681 -7.38 -5.87 8.00
C ASN A 681 -6.72 -5.54 6.65
N GLN A 682 -6.58 -4.24 6.39
CA GLN A 682 -6.03 -3.66 5.16
C GLN A 682 -4.84 -2.75 5.48
N TYR A 683 -4.07 -2.45 4.44
CA TYR A 683 -3.27 -1.24 4.43
C TYR A 683 -4.11 -0.13 3.77
N SER A 684 -4.70 0.76 4.57
CA SER A 684 -5.61 1.80 4.05
C SER A 684 -4.89 2.83 3.16
N GLY A 685 -3.56 2.84 3.21
CA GLY A 685 -2.68 3.64 2.39
C GLY A 685 -1.23 3.45 2.80
N TRP A 686 -0.31 3.80 1.89
CA TRP A 686 1.09 3.95 2.24
C TRP A 686 1.36 5.43 2.48
N ARG A 687 1.92 5.76 3.65
CA ARG A 687 2.26 7.15 3.97
C ARG A 687 3.54 7.49 3.21
N GLY A 688 3.44 8.45 2.31
CA GLY A 688 4.59 9.04 1.62
C GLY A 688 5.16 8.20 0.48
N LEU A 689 6.17 8.77 -0.16
CA LEU A 689 6.88 8.19 -1.30
C LEU A 689 7.93 7.16 -0.79
N PRO A 690 8.32 6.15 -1.58
CA PRO A 690 9.56 5.42 -1.34
C PRO A 690 10.78 6.33 -1.53
N TYR A 691 11.80 6.11 -0.69
CA TYR A 691 12.99 6.95 -0.59
C TYR A 691 14.26 6.10 -0.71
N PRO A 692 15.28 6.49 -1.50
CA PRO A 692 16.56 5.78 -1.54
C PRO A 692 17.24 5.66 -0.17
N GLY A 693 17.14 6.70 0.66
CA GLY A 693 17.73 6.73 2.00
C GLY A 693 17.12 5.75 3.02
N TYR A 694 15.99 5.15 2.70
CA TYR A 694 15.33 4.15 3.53
C TYR A 694 15.37 2.74 2.93
N GLN A 695 16.04 2.55 1.80
CA GLN A 695 16.24 1.22 1.23
C GLN A 695 17.46 0.55 1.88
N TYR A 696 17.30 -0.73 2.27
CA TYR A 696 18.32 -1.48 3.00
C TYR A 696 18.49 -2.89 2.40
N PRO A 697 19.19 -3.04 1.26
CA PRO A 697 19.17 -4.26 0.45
C PRO A 697 19.66 -5.54 1.14
N VAL A 698 20.41 -5.41 2.25
CA VAL A 698 20.96 -6.55 3.00
C VAL A 698 19.89 -7.54 3.47
N ILE A 699 18.65 -7.07 3.69
CA ILE A 699 17.55 -7.95 4.14
C ILE A 699 17.22 -9.08 3.15
N TYR A 700 17.58 -8.91 1.87
CA TYR A 700 17.37 -9.90 0.81
C TYR A 700 18.58 -10.82 0.60
N CYS A 701 19.69 -10.60 1.33
CA CYS A 701 20.92 -11.35 1.15
C CYS A 701 21.61 -11.78 2.45
N PHE A 702 20.90 -11.88 3.58
CA PHE A 702 21.45 -12.47 4.80
C PHE A 702 22.01 -13.90 4.57
N LYS A 703 23.20 -14.20 5.11
CA LYS A 703 23.94 -15.48 4.96
C LYS A 703 23.12 -16.74 5.26
N ASP A 704 22.27 -16.68 6.29
CA ASP A 704 21.46 -17.81 6.74
C ASP A 704 20.16 -17.98 5.92
N GLN A 705 20.04 -17.31 4.77
CA GLN A 705 18.91 -17.43 3.83
C GLN A 705 19.38 -17.46 2.35
N PRO A 706 18.62 -18.08 1.44
CA PRO A 706 18.82 -17.90 0.00
C PRO A 706 18.78 -16.41 -0.36
N VAL A 707 19.60 -16.00 -1.33
CA VAL A 707 19.50 -14.63 -1.88
C VAL A 707 18.19 -14.53 -2.65
N ASP A 708 17.33 -13.58 -2.27
CA ASP A 708 16.15 -13.21 -3.04
C ASP A 708 16.58 -12.26 -4.17
N ASN A 709 17.01 -12.84 -5.29
CA ASN A 709 17.54 -12.08 -6.43
C ASN A 709 16.50 -11.12 -7.04
N THR A 710 15.20 -11.43 -6.93
CA THR A 710 14.13 -10.59 -7.48
C THR A 710 13.99 -9.31 -6.65
N ARG A 711 13.79 -9.43 -5.33
CA ARG A 711 13.63 -8.25 -4.46
C ARG A 711 14.92 -7.47 -4.33
N LEU A 712 16.06 -8.16 -4.25
CA LEU A 712 17.37 -7.53 -4.25
C LEU A 712 17.59 -6.74 -5.55
N GLY A 713 17.39 -7.37 -6.71
CA GLY A 713 17.55 -6.73 -8.01
C GLY A 713 16.70 -5.48 -8.16
N ASN A 714 15.40 -5.57 -7.83
CA ASN A 714 14.48 -4.45 -7.91
C ASN A 714 14.88 -3.27 -7.01
N MET A 715 15.26 -3.53 -5.76
CA MET A 715 15.72 -2.47 -4.84
C MET A 715 17.04 -1.85 -5.30
N LEU A 716 17.96 -2.65 -5.87
CA LEU A 716 19.22 -2.14 -6.42
C LEU A 716 18.98 -1.27 -7.66
N SER A 717 18.09 -1.67 -8.56
CA SER A 717 17.69 -0.86 -9.71
C SER A 717 17.07 0.46 -9.26
N PHE A 718 16.19 0.45 -8.25
CA PHE A 718 15.64 1.68 -7.66
C PHE A 718 16.73 2.65 -7.18
N MET A 719 17.70 2.14 -6.42
CA MET A 719 18.81 2.96 -5.91
C MET A 719 19.70 3.46 -7.05
N LYS A 720 20.07 2.60 -8.00
CA LYS A 720 20.94 2.94 -9.13
C LYS A 720 20.29 3.93 -10.09
N ASP A 721 19.00 3.76 -10.38
CA ASP A 721 18.25 4.68 -11.23
C ASP A 721 18.06 6.03 -10.56
N SER A 722 17.91 6.09 -9.22
CA SER A 722 17.86 7.35 -8.48
C SER A 722 19.16 8.17 -8.61
N GLN A 723 20.32 7.51 -8.57
CA GLN A 723 21.63 8.13 -8.77
C GLN A 723 21.85 8.54 -10.23
N THR A 724 21.39 7.71 -11.16
CA THR A 724 21.43 7.99 -12.60
C THR A 724 20.58 9.21 -12.95
N TRP A 725 19.36 9.28 -12.41
CA TRP A 725 18.47 10.41 -12.57
C TRP A 725 19.10 11.69 -12.01
N PHE A 726 19.66 11.66 -10.79
CA PHE A 726 20.31 12.83 -10.20
C PHE A 726 21.47 13.33 -11.08
N THR A 727 22.28 12.40 -11.59
CA THR A 727 23.38 12.70 -12.52
C THR A 727 22.85 13.38 -13.79
N GLN A 728 21.76 12.89 -14.36
CA GLN A 728 21.17 13.46 -15.57
C GLN A 728 20.58 14.86 -15.33
N GLN A 729 19.98 15.11 -14.16
CA GLN A 729 19.41 16.40 -13.82
C GLN A 729 20.47 17.46 -13.47
N PHE A 730 21.49 17.08 -12.70
CA PHE A 730 22.39 18.03 -12.05
C PHE A 730 23.86 17.88 -12.46
N GLY A 731 24.20 16.90 -13.30
CA GLY A 731 25.55 16.67 -13.82
C GLY A 731 26.55 16.09 -12.81
N THR A 732 26.10 15.73 -11.61
CA THR A 732 26.95 15.21 -10.53
C THR A 732 26.68 13.74 -10.29
N VAL A 733 27.71 12.90 -10.42
CA VAL A 733 27.65 11.46 -10.12
C VAL A 733 27.88 11.23 -8.64
N GLY A 734 27.06 10.38 -8.01
CA GLY A 734 27.16 10.01 -6.59
C GLY A 734 25.84 10.18 -5.86
N PRO A 735 25.34 11.42 -5.68
CA PRO A 735 24.07 11.69 -5.00
C PRO A 735 22.85 11.07 -5.69
N CYS A 736 21.78 10.93 -4.93
CA CYS A 736 20.52 10.30 -5.35
C CYS A 736 19.38 11.31 -5.45
N ALA A 737 18.34 10.95 -6.20
CA ALA A 737 17.03 11.59 -6.04
C ALA A 737 16.50 11.39 -4.61
N GLN A 738 15.67 12.30 -4.12
CA GLN A 738 15.18 12.23 -2.74
C GLN A 738 14.00 11.28 -2.56
N ALA A 739 13.18 11.10 -3.60
CA ALA A 739 11.99 10.26 -3.57
C ALA A 739 11.58 9.78 -4.97
N TYR A 740 10.62 8.85 -5.03
CA TYR A 740 10.04 8.37 -6.27
C TYR A 740 8.51 8.35 -6.20
N VAL A 741 7.85 8.87 -7.24
CA VAL A 741 6.40 8.95 -7.33
C VAL A 741 5.87 7.68 -7.98
N TRP A 742 5.36 6.75 -7.19
CA TRP A 742 4.67 5.58 -7.73
C TRP A 742 3.37 5.97 -8.44
N ASN A 743 3.04 5.26 -9.52
CA ASN A 743 1.72 5.31 -10.16
C ASN A 743 0.64 4.62 -9.30
N ARG A 744 0.31 5.29 -8.19
CA ARG A 744 -0.66 4.92 -7.16
C ARG A 744 -1.38 6.17 -6.69
N TRP A 745 -2.69 6.09 -6.50
CA TRP A 745 -3.57 7.23 -6.19
C TRP A 745 -3.11 8.10 -5.00
N ASP A 746 -2.47 7.51 -3.98
CA ASP A 746 -1.99 8.20 -2.78
C ASP A 746 -0.66 8.95 -2.99
N ASN A 747 0.03 8.69 -4.10
CA ASN A 747 1.33 9.29 -4.46
C ASN A 747 1.22 10.38 -5.55
N LEU A 748 0.18 10.38 -6.38
CA LEU A 748 0.05 11.31 -7.52
C LEU A 748 0.05 12.79 -7.13
N LYS A 749 -0.30 13.13 -5.89
CA LYS A 749 -0.23 14.50 -5.37
C LYS A 749 1.19 15.07 -5.27
N TYR A 750 2.23 14.22 -5.37
CA TYR A 750 3.63 14.62 -5.24
C TYR A 750 4.34 14.87 -6.58
N GLY A 751 3.71 14.55 -7.71
CA GLY A 751 4.28 14.78 -9.04
C GLY A 751 3.80 13.80 -10.10
N GLU A 752 4.51 13.78 -11.23
CA GLU A 752 4.23 12.87 -12.33
C GLU A 752 4.47 11.41 -11.94
N PRO A 753 3.56 10.48 -12.28
CA PRO A 753 3.71 9.07 -11.96
C PRO A 753 4.97 8.46 -12.58
N ASP A 754 5.54 7.49 -11.88
CA ASP A 754 6.72 6.71 -12.24
C ASP A 754 8.00 7.54 -12.49
N THR A 755 8.14 8.65 -11.75
CA THR A 755 9.31 9.55 -11.83
C THR A 755 10.04 9.74 -10.51
N PHE A 756 11.35 9.96 -10.58
CA PHE A 756 12.15 10.44 -9.46
C PHE A 756 11.95 11.94 -9.25
N THR A 757 12.07 12.39 -8.00
CA THR A 757 11.88 13.79 -7.63
C THR A 757 12.80 14.21 -6.48
N MET A 758 13.09 15.52 -6.42
CA MET A 758 13.68 16.17 -5.24
C MET A 758 12.62 16.66 -4.26
N LEU A 759 11.33 16.62 -4.65
CA LEU A 759 10.22 16.99 -3.79
C LEU A 759 9.89 15.88 -2.80
N HIS A 760 9.51 16.31 -1.61
CA HIS A 760 9.17 15.46 -0.50
C HIS A 760 7.86 15.98 0.12
N TRP A 761 7.42 15.47 1.27
CA TRP A 761 6.24 16.02 1.97
C TRP A 761 6.45 17.44 2.56
N GLY A 762 7.58 18.09 2.26
CA GLY A 762 7.90 19.48 2.56
C GLY A 762 8.85 20.08 1.50
N ASP A 763 9.25 21.33 1.67
CA ASP A 763 10.01 22.10 0.66
C ASP A 763 11.46 21.61 0.42
N GLN A 764 12.02 20.84 1.36
CA GLN A 764 13.34 20.23 1.27
C GLN A 764 13.34 18.87 1.98
N ALA A 765 13.97 17.86 1.36
CA ALA A 765 14.19 16.57 1.98
C ALA A 765 15.31 16.62 3.02
N TRP A 766 15.33 15.66 3.95
CA TRP A 766 16.38 15.61 4.96
C TRP A 766 17.67 15.02 4.38
N SER A 767 18.75 15.80 4.41
CA SER A 767 20.08 15.44 3.86
C SER A 767 20.65 14.09 4.37
N GLY A 768 20.23 13.63 5.56
CA GLY A 768 20.68 12.36 6.13
C GLY A 768 20.24 11.12 5.33
N TYR A 769 19.30 11.25 4.39
CA TYR A 769 18.89 10.16 3.50
C TYR A 769 20.01 9.71 2.56
N GLU A 770 20.83 10.63 2.05
CA GLU A 770 21.94 10.33 1.15
C GLU A 770 22.97 9.35 1.76
N PRO A 771 23.53 9.62 2.97
CA PRO A 771 24.47 8.69 3.60
C PRO A 771 23.85 7.36 4.00
N ARG A 772 22.56 7.32 4.33
CA ARG A 772 21.86 6.06 4.60
C ARG A 772 21.75 5.20 3.36
N ALA A 773 21.46 5.78 2.19
CA ALA A 773 21.42 5.04 0.92
C ALA A 773 22.78 4.42 0.61
N PHE A 774 23.87 5.19 0.71
CA PHE A 774 25.22 4.68 0.48
C PHE A 774 25.58 3.54 1.45
N PHE A 775 25.38 3.74 2.75
CA PHE A 775 25.69 2.70 3.73
C PHE A 775 24.82 1.44 3.55
N GLY A 776 23.52 1.58 3.26
CA GLY A 776 22.61 0.46 3.03
C GLY A 776 23.09 -0.44 1.89
N ALA A 777 23.48 0.16 0.76
CA ALA A 777 24.08 -0.57 -0.35
C ALA A 777 25.42 -1.22 0.04
N ALA A 778 26.34 -0.47 0.64
CA ALA A 778 27.65 -1.00 1.04
C ALA A 778 27.55 -2.16 2.04
N ARG A 779 26.56 -2.14 2.94
CA ARG A 779 26.28 -3.25 3.87
C ARG A 779 25.85 -4.53 3.15
N ALA A 780 25.01 -4.41 2.11
CA ALA A 780 24.62 -5.55 1.27
C ALA A 780 25.80 -6.11 0.47
N TRP A 781 26.65 -5.24 -0.06
CA TRP A 781 27.88 -5.64 -0.74
C TRP A 781 28.80 -6.42 0.21
N GLN A 782 29.00 -5.92 1.42
CA GLN A 782 29.77 -6.61 2.45
C GLN A 782 29.21 -8.01 2.75
N GLU A 783 27.89 -8.14 2.96
CA GLU A 783 27.25 -9.43 3.26
C GLU A 783 27.46 -10.45 2.13
N LEU A 784 27.30 -10.04 0.87
CA LEU A 784 27.53 -10.91 -0.29
C LEU A 784 28.99 -11.36 -0.40
N ALA A 785 29.93 -10.43 -0.23
CA ALA A 785 31.36 -10.73 -0.26
C ALA A 785 31.76 -11.71 0.86
N GLU A 786 31.23 -11.54 2.07
CA GLU A 786 31.46 -12.45 3.20
C GLU A 786 30.90 -13.86 2.96
N ARG A 787 29.81 -13.96 2.20
CA ARG A 787 29.24 -15.24 1.75
C ARG A 787 30.04 -15.89 0.61
N GLY A 788 31.00 -15.19 0.03
CA GLY A 788 31.70 -15.63 -1.19
C GLY A 788 30.78 -15.65 -2.42
N ILE A 789 29.73 -14.82 -2.43
CA ILE A 789 28.84 -14.62 -3.57
C ILE A 789 29.31 -13.37 -4.31
N GLU A 790 29.45 -13.47 -5.63
CA GLU A 790 29.80 -12.32 -6.46
C GLU A 790 28.69 -11.26 -6.35
N PRO A 791 29.02 -10.01 -5.94
CA PRO A 791 28.04 -8.95 -5.82
C PRO A 791 27.51 -8.51 -7.20
N PRO A 792 26.24 -8.10 -7.32
CA PRO A 792 25.72 -7.51 -8.55
C PRO A 792 26.54 -6.29 -9.00
N ALA A 793 26.75 -6.15 -10.31
CA ALA A 793 27.54 -5.04 -10.87
C ALA A 793 26.96 -3.67 -10.50
N ASP A 794 25.63 -3.50 -10.60
CA ASP A 794 24.95 -2.24 -10.28
C ASP A 794 25.15 -1.84 -8.81
N LEU A 795 25.21 -2.82 -7.90
CA LEU A 795 25.47 -2.57 -6.48
C LEU A 795 26.89 -2.04 -6.26
N VAL A 796 27.88 -2.67 -6.90
CA VAL A 796 29.28 -2.24 -6.85
C VAL A 796 29.40 -0.84 -7.43
N GLU A 797 28.88 -0.61 -8.63
CA GLU A 797 28.96 0.68 -9.32
C GLU A 797 28.28 1.80 -8.51
N PHE A 798 27.10 1.55 -7.94
CA PHE A 798 26.41 2.51 -7.08
C PHE A 798 27.28 2.96 -5.90
N CYS A 799 27.92 2.00 -5.21
CA CYS A 799 28.81 2.29 -4.08
C CYS A 799 30.09 3.00 -4.53
N GLU A 800 30.67 2.57 -5.65
CA GLU A 800 31.89 3.15 -6.21
C GLU A 800 31.71 4.60 -6.65
N ASN A 801 30.56 4.93 -7.25
CA ASN A 801 30.18 6.30 -7.58
C ASN A 801 30.13 7.21 -6.34
N TRP A 802 29.54 6.73 -5.25
CA TRP A 802 29.56 7.45 -3.97
C TRP A 802 30.97 7.66 -3.43
N ILE A 803 31.82 6.63 -3.46
CA ILE A 803 33.20 6.71 -2.97
C ILE A 803 34.00 7.73 -3.79
N HIS A 804 33.89 7.70 -5.13
CA HIS A 804 34.52 8.67 -6.00
C HIS A 804 34.07 10.10 -5.70
N PHE A 805 32.75 10.30 -5.55
CA PHE A 805 32.17 11.58 -5.17
C PHE A 805 32.73 12.10 -3.84
N LEU A 806 32.69 11.28 -2.79
CA LEU A 806 33.15 11.69 -1.45
C LEU A 806 34.65 11.99 -1.39
N ILE A 807 35.47 11.21 -2.10
CA ILE A 807 36.92 11.47 -2.22
C ILE A 807 37.14 12.84 -2.87
N GLN A 808 36.43 13.14 -3.96
CA GLN A 808 36.59 14.42 -4.66
C GLN A 808 36.05 15.57 -3.81
N PHE A 809 34.87 15.40 -3.20
CA PHE A 809 34.27 16.38 -2.31
C PHE A 809 35.20 16.77 -1.16
N GLN A 810 35.83 15.80 -0.49
CA GLN A 810 36.80 16.09 0.56
C GLN A 810 38.04 16.83 0.06
N LYS A 811 38.53 16.54 -1.16
CA LYS A 811 39.65 17.28 -1.75
C LYS A 811 39.28 18.75 -1.98
N ASP A 812 38.05 19.00 -2.40
CA ASP A 812 37.56 20.34 -2.73
C ASP A 812 37.11 21.14 -1.50
N ASN A 813 36.89 20.49 -0.36
CA ASN A 813 36.35 21.09 0.87
C ASN A 813 37.25 20.90 2.11
N ASP A 814 38.57 20.86 1.94
CA ASP A 814 39.56 20.78 3.04
C ASP A 814 39.37 19.57 3.98
N GLY A 815 38.91 18.44 3.43
CA GLY A 815 38.68 17.19 4.14
C GLY A 815 37.31 17.08 4.85
N ARG A 816 36.42 18.08 4.70
CA ARG A 816 35.04 18.04 5.24
C ARG A 816 34.15 17.09 4.44
N SER A 817 33.18 16.48 5.11
CA SER A 817 32.13 15.69 4.48
C SER A 817 30.90 16.55 4.11
N PRO A 818 30.08 16.12 3.12
CA PRO A 818 28.87 16.84 2.75
C PRO A 818 27.81 16.72 3.86
N THR A 819 27.10 17.81 4.13
CA THR A 819 26.05 17.91 5.17
C THR A 819 24.72 18.45 4.64
N ILE A 820 24.73 19.15 3.50
CA ILE A 820 23.52 19.74 2.91
C ILE A 820 23.37 19.29 1.47
N PHE A 821 22.19 18.76 1.14
CA PHE A 821 21.77 18.44 -0.23
C PHE A 821 20.54 19.27 -0.58
N ASN A 822 20.70 20.20 -1.51
CA ASN A 822 19.65 21.13 -1.90
C ASN A 822 18.82 20.58 -3.07
N LYS A 823 17.58 21.07 -3.18
CA LYS A 823 16.64 20.65 -4.24
C LYS A 823 17.09 21.02 -5.66
N ASP A 824 18.02 21.97 -5.79
CA ASP A 824 18.60 22.39 -7.07
C ASP A 824 19.83 21.56 -7.47
N GLY A 825 20.15 20.52 -6.69
CA GLY A 825 21.27 19.61 -6.92
C GLY A 825 22.60 20.09 -6.33
N THR A 826 22.64 21.27 -5.70
CA THR A 826 23.85 21.73 -5.02
C THR A 826 24.10 20.91 -3.74
N VAL A 827 25.38 20.58 -3.51
CA VAL A 827 25.82 19.83 -2.32
C VAL A 827 26.87 20.66 -1.59
N GLU A 828 26.67 20.86 -0.28
CA GLU A 828 27.49 21.73 0.53
C GLU A 828 28.02 21.02 1.77
N GLY A 829 29.18 21.50 2.26
CA GLY A 829 29.78 21.11 3.53
C GLY A 829 30.33 22.37 4.21
N PRO A 830 29.45 23.27 4.70
CA PRO A 830 29.88 24.53 5.31
C PRO A 830 30.84 24.28 6.48
N ASP A 831 31.75 25.21 6.74
CA ASP A 831 32.74 25.07 7.82
C ASP A 831 32.11 25.17 9.21
N TRP A 832 30.95 25.83 9.29
CA TRP A 832 30.14 25.97 10.49
C TRP A 832 29.16 24.80 10.73
N ASP A 833 28.99 23.91 9.76
CA ASP A 833 28.02 22.81 9.84
C ASP A 833 28.72 21.46 9.91
N PHE A 834 28.78 20.89 11.11
CA PHE A 834 29.19 19.51 11.31
C PHE A 834 27.99 18.65 11.72
N THR A 835 27.67 17.68 10.87
CA THR A 835 26.59 16.73 11.11
C THR A 835 27.15 15.34 11.42
N GLY A 836 27.30 15.02 12.71
CA GLY A 836 28.06 13.85 13.17
C GLY A 836 27.51 12.51 12.69
N HIS A 837 26.19 12.33 12.64
CA HIS A 837 25.59 11.09 12.18
C HIS A 837 25.87 10.81 10.70
N MET A 838 25.85 11.84 9.83
CA MET A 838 26.19 11.72 8.41
C MET A 838 27.66 11.33 8.25
N CYS A 839 28.57 11.99 8.96
CA CYS A 839 29.99 11.62 8.97
C CYS A 839 30.20 10.15 9.41
N GLY A 840 29.48 9.71 10.45
CA GLY A 840 29.49 8.31 10.91
C GLY A 840 28.96 7.31 9.86
N LEU A 841 27.92 7.67 9.12
CA LEU A 841 27.38 6.86 8.01
C LEU A 841 28.30 6.83 6.79
N TRP A 842 28.87 7.96 6.38
CA TRP A 842 29.89 8.00 5.32
C TRP A 842 31.05 7.08 5.66
N LEU A 843 31.49 7.11 6.92
CA LEU A 843 32.54 6.25 7.44
C LEU A 843 32.13 4.77 7.39
N ALA A 844 30.91 4.46 7.84
CA ALA A 844 30.36 3.11 7.81
C ALA A 844 30.30 2.56 6.38
N GLY A 845 29.79 3.32 5.41
CA GLY A 845 29.69 2.91 4.01
C GLY A 845 31.06 2.69 3.36
N ALA A 846 32.00 3.62 3.56
CA ALA A 846 33.37 3.48 3.05
C ALA A 846 34.07 2.23 3.62
N CYS A 847 33.92 1.98 4.92
CA CYS A 847 34.53 0.81 5.56
C CYS A 847 33.86 -0.50 5.15
N ALA A 848 32.53 -0.54 5.01
CA ALA A 848 31.80 -1.71 4.54
C ALA A 848 32.20 -2.08 3.09
N ALA A 849 32.29 -1.11 2.18
CA ALA A 849 32.79 -1.32 0.83
C ALA A 849 34.26 -1.80 0.81
N GLY A 850 35.10 -1.24 1.68
CA GLY A 850 36.49 -1.66 1.84
C GLY A 850 36.61 -3.12 2.33
N LEU A 851 35.80 -3.51 3.32
CA LEU A 851 35.69 -4.89 3.81
C LEU A 851 35.14 -5.85 2.74
N ALA A 852 34.26 -5.36 1.87
CA ALA A 852 33.75 -6.10 0.73
C ALA A 852 34.78 -6.28 -0.40
N GLY A 853 35.90 -5.57 -0.34
CA GLY A 853 37.03 -5.72 -1.26
C GLY A 853 37.22 -4.59 -2.28
N CYS A 854 36.49 -3.47 -2.15
CA CYS A 854 36.62 -2.30 -3.02
C CYS A 854 38.08 -1.85 -3.19
N LYS A 855 38.46 -1.46 -4.41
CA LYS A 855 39.84 -1.12 -4.80
C LYS A 855 40.03 0.34 -5.25
N ILE A 856 39.03 1.22 -5.04
CA ILE A 856 39.16 2.63 -5.41
C ILE A 856 40.34 3.27 -4.69
N GLU A 857 41.23 3.89 -5.47
CA GLU A 857 42.33 4.67 -4.95
C GLU A 857 41.81 5.85 -4.11
N GLY A 858 42.29 5.97 -2.87
CA GLY A 858 41.87 7.02 -1.94
C GLY A 858 40.77 6.61 -0.96
N LEU A 859 40.15 5.43 -1.08
CA LEU A 859 39.14 4.94 -0.13
C LEU A 859 39.64 4.96 1.34
N THR A 860 40.85 4.48 1.57
CA THR A 860 41.47 4.46 2.90
C THR A 860 41.72 5.88 3.43
N THR A 861 42.06 6.81 2.55
CA THR A 861 42.25 8.23 2.89
C THR A 861 40.92 8.91 3.23
N LEU A 862 39.86 8.62 2.46
CA LEU A 862 38.50 9.06 2.77
C LEU A 862 38.09 8.62 4.18
N ALA A 863 38.26 7.32 4.49
CA ALA A 863 37.93 6.78 5.81
C ALA A 863 38.75 7.43 6.94
N ASP A 864 40.05 7.68 6.72
CA ASP A 864 40.89 8.40 7.69
C ASP A 864 40.42 9.83 7.93
N ASN A 865 40.09 10.56 6.86
CA ASN A 865 39.60 11.94 6.96
C ASN A 865 38.29 12.03 7.72
N LEU A 866 37.36 11.10 7.50
CA LEU A 866 36.09 11.03 8.24
C LEU A 866 36.33 10.78 9.74
N VAL A 867 37.25 9.89 10.10
CA VAL A 867 37.66 9.69 11.50
C VAL A 867 38.30 10.95 12.09
N LEU A 868 39.15 11.64 11.32
CA LEU A 868 39.75 12.90 11.75
C LEU A 868 38.69 13.99 11.96
N GLU A 869 37.67 14.04 11.11
CA GLU A 869 36.53 14.96 11.25
C GLU A 869 35.72 14.67 12.52
N LEU A 870 35.41 13.39 12.80
CA LEU A 870 34.80 12.98 14.07
C LEU A 870 35.67 13.35 15.28
N GLN A 871 36.99 13.12 15.21
CA GLN A 871 37.91 13.46 16.30
C GLN A 871 37.97 14.97 16.57
N LYS A 872 38.02 15.80 15.53
CA LYS A 872 38.06 17.27 15.65
C LYS A 872 36.79 17.82 16.33
N ASN A 873 35.65 17.18 16.09
CA ASN A 873 34.35 17.61 16.61
C ASN A 873 33.91 16.86 17.87
N TYR A 874 34.79 16.05 18.46
CA TYR A 874 34.49 15.32 19.69
C TYR A 874 34.52 16.27 20.90
N VAL A 875 33.42 16.29 21.66
CA VAL A 875 33.20 17.26 22.74
C VAL A 875 33.91 16.82 24.01
N ILE A 876 34.94 17.58 24.41
CA ILE A 876 35.64 17.42 25.70
C ILE A 876 35.44 18.69 26.51
N VAL A 877 34.70 18.59 27.62
CA VAL A 877 34.37 19.74 28.49
C VAL A 877 34.95 19.49 29.89
N SER A 878 34.11 19.38 30.92
CA SER A 878 34.51 18.98 32.26
C SER A 878 34.03 17.56 32.57
N PRO A 879 34.69 16.81 33.47
CA PRO A 879 34.29 15.43 33.80
C PRO A 879 32.82 15.26 34.23
N GLY A 880 32.22 16.30 34.82
CA GLY A 880 30.82 16.31 35.24
C GLY A 880 29.83 16.87 34.21
N SER A 881 30.29 17.43 33.09
CA SER A 881 29.40 18.02 32.08
C SER A 881 28.58 16.93 31.39
N PRO A 882 27.25 17.05 31.28
CA PRO A 882 26.39 16.07 30.60
C PRO A 882 26.81 15.80 29.15
N MET A 883 27.42 16.79 28.47
CA MET A 883 27.83 16.70 27.07
C MET A 883 29.23 16.11 26.87
N ASN A 884 29.97 15.80 27.94
CA ASN A 884 31.34 15.30 27.83
C ASN A 884 31.42 13.93 27.13
N GLY A 885 32.16 13.86 26.03
CA GLY A 885 32.28 12.67 25.20
C GLY A 885 31.16 12.45 24.19
N SER A 886 30.53 13.52 23.71
CA SER A 886 29.51 13.48 22.66
C SER A 886 29.96 14.12 21.35
N TRP A 887 29.09 14.06 20.34
CA TRP A 887 29.05 14.97 19.20
C TRP A 887 27.75 15.73 19.27
N SER A 888 27.80 17.05 19.19
CA SER A 888 26.66 17.88 19.53
C SER A 888 26.60 19.10 18.59
N PRO A 889 25.44 19.41 18.00
CA PRO A 889 25.25 20.64 17.23
C PRO A 889 25.34 21.90 18.12
N ALA A 890 25.02 21.79 19.41
CA ALA A 890 25.18 22.89 20.35
C ALA A 890 25.42 22.39 21.79
N VAL A 891 26.67 22.49 22.26
CA VAL A 891 27.07 21.99 23.58
C VAL A 891 26.40 22.77 24.73
N ARG A 892 26.16 24.07 24.53
CA ARG A 892 25.58 25.00 25.52
C ARG A 892 26.29 24.95 26.88
N GLU A 893 27.60 25.20 26.86
CA GLU A 893 28.46 25.20 28.04
C GLU A 893 27.89 26.09 29.16
N GLY A 894 27.87 25.57 30.39
CA GLY A 894 27.30 26.25 31.55
C GLY A 894 25.82 25.97 31.82
N THR A 895 25.14 25.22 30.94
CA THR A 895 23.77 24.73 31.15
C THR A 895 23.71 23.21 31.09
N ASP A 896 22.63 22.61 31.61
CA ASP A 896 22.36 21.18 31.43
C ASP A 896 21.57 20.88 30.13
N ASN A 897 21.18 21.88 29.33
CA ASN A 897 20.29 21.71 28.16
C ASN A 897 21.05 21.62 26.82
N GLY A 898 22.25 21.03 26.80
CA GLY A 898 23.02 20.79 25.58
C GLY A 898 22.26 19.91 24.57
N MET A 899 22.42 20.19 23.28
CA MET A 899 21.68 19.55 22.20
C MET A 899 22.33 18.25 21.75
N PHE A 900 21.54 17.18 21.70
CA PHE A 900 21.92 15.90 21.11
C PHE A 900 20.67 15.23 20.54
N PHE A 901 20.82 14.56 19.41
CA PHE A 901 19.75 13.81 18.74
C PHE A 901 19.98 12.31 18.90
N GLY A 902 18.94 11.56 19.28
CA GLY A 902 19.05 10.15 19.66
C GLY A 902 19.69 9.27 18.60
N PHE A 903 19.28 9.40 17.33
CA PHE A 903 19.78 8.57 16.22
C PHE A 903 21.29 8.74 15.98
N TRP A 904 21.90 9.88 16.36
CA TRP A 904 23.36 10.08 16.28
C TRP A 904 24.11 9.05 17.11
N ALA A 905 23.48 8.55 18.20
CA ALA A 905 24.13 7.63 19.12
C ALA A 905 24.58 6.35 18.42
N GLY A 906 23.68 5.74 17.65
CA GLY A 906 23.92 4.48 16.95
C GLY A 906 24.81 4.61 15.72
N GLU A 907 24.52 5.61 14.88
CA GLU A 907 25.16 5.75 13.56
C GLU A 907 26.65 6.08 13.67
N ILE A 908 27.04 6.91 14.64
CA ILE A 908 28.45 7.24 14.88
C ILE A 908 29.22 6.02 15.41
N MET A 909 28.66 5.30 16.39
CA MET A 909 29.30 4.08 16.92
C MET A 909 29.47 3.01 15.86
N ARG A 910 28.49 2.85 14.96
CA ARG A 910 28.57 1.93 13.83
C ARG A 910 29.74 2.28 12.90
N GLY A 911 29.87 3.54 12.52
CA GLY A 911 31.00 4.01 11.69
C GLY A 911 32.36 3.74 12.35
N LEU A 912 32.51 4.10 13.63
CA LEU A 912 33.73 3.85 14.39
C LEU A 912 34.05 2.36 14.53
N GLY A 913 33.03 1.53 14.78
CA GLY A 913 33.18 0.07 14.87
C GLY A 913 33.62 -0.55 13.54
N LEU A 914 32.99 -0.17 12.43
CA LEU A 914 33.36 -0.62 11.08
C LEU A 914 34.77 -0.17 10.69
N TYR A 915 35.15 1.06 11.01
CA TYR A 915 36.52 1.55 10.77
C TYR A 915 37.56 0.72 11.52
N SER A 916 37.28 0.38 12.79
CA SER A 916 38.15 -0.51 13.58
C SER A 916 38.36 -1.85 12.87
N MET A 917 37.28 -2.49 12.39
CA MET A 917 37.36 -3.75 11.66
C MET A 917 38.14 -3.62 10.34
N TYR A 918 37.86 -2.58 9.55
CA TYR A 918 38.52 -2.33 8.26
C TYR A 918 40.02 -2.04 8.40
N ARG A 919 40.43 -1.26 9.40
CA ARG A 919 41.81 -0.75 9.50
C ARG A 919 42.75 -1.56 10.35
N LEU A 920 42.23 -2.31 11.32
CA LEU A 920 43.08 -3.05 12.25
C LEU A 920 43.43 -4.45 11.81
N ASN A 921 42.85 -4.95 10.71
CA ASN A 921 42.87 -6.39 10.42
C ASN A 921 42.48 -7.20 11.68
N THR A 922 41.63 -6.64 12.55
CA THR A 922 41.00 -7.42 13.62
C THR A 922 40.37 -8.60 12.90
N PRO A 923 40.71 -9.87 13.24
CA PRO A 923 40.27 -11.02 12.46
C PRO A 923 38.80 -10.85 12.19
N ASN A 924 38.44 -10.80 10.90
CA ASN A 924 37.14 -10.31 10.46
C ASN A 924 36.08 -11.26 11.05
N ARG A 925 35.55 -10.93 12.23
CA ARG A 925 34.81 -11.88 13.08
C ARG A 925 33.50 -12.30 12.46
N PHE A 926 33.02 -11.53 11.48
CA PHE A 926 31.95 -11.90 10.58
C PHE A 926 32.21 -13.20 9.79
N ARG A 927 33.48 -13.52 9.52
CA ARG A 927 33.92 -14.73 8.82
C ARG A 927 33.93 -15.95 9.74
N ASP A 928 34.15 -15.75 11.04
CA ASP A 928 34.19 -16.79 12.08
C ASP A 928 32.83 -17.02 12.78
N LEU A 929 31.83 -16.15 12.54
CA LEU A 929 30.45 -16.20 13.04
C LEU A 929 29.41 -16.55 11.94
#